data_AF-A0A6C7R7P5-F1
#
_entry.id   AF-A0A6C7R7P5-F1
#
_cell.length_a   1.000
_cell.length_b   1.000
_cell.length_c   1.000
_cell.angle_alpha   90.00
_cell.angle_beta   90.00
_cell.angle_gamma   90.00
#
_symmetry.space_group_name_H-M   'P 1'
#
loop_
_entity.id
_entity.type
_entity.pdbx_description
1 polymer ?
#
loop_
_entity_poly.entity_id
_entity_poly.type
_entity_poly.pdbx_seq_one_letter_code
_entity_poly.pdbx_strand_id
1 'polypeptide(L)'
;MKKIFYGIVAFVVVLLIALCTILFTSFGNNIVANIAQKKIKENAGLDVNITRFNLRFSSLELQANIANMADFNLKGALSPFKLGFDLDYLISLKQNYAKNLGLNLNQNLFFGGKIQGKASDFILDGRGYLLGSNVLLNARMYNYSPIALNLDAKNLKIEEILHLLSYPSYAKGFLNAQAKISAQNLKPDGNIIIKLDTSYINYEAIKKDFSLDLPLNSNPKAEILANVKEDKIYAVSKIYNDYLNLQTQKTLYDMSKNILSTDFNLNIPSLAKLEKLTKTRLNGSLGVIGETSVVNNALSSLNAQVIGLGGEVKASLKNNKIFADINEASLEKLLALAGYGALVSGNLNAKLLNADLDFSNFDLEAKINNAKINTNELKKIAKIELPNTIFSLDAKANAKNSNISYNALLASNLLNIKKLQGTYNLKNSELNTDLNAFIDDLSQFSAIAGQKLQGKADLNAKAYIIGTQIQNLNANANLADGVIKADSNGKKLDLNIDKLDLSKLFVIAGMPNYASGVVNAKVNLDNIDFNNLNGKANLEAKGILNAATLSKILNKNFPNNTSYDLNTKINFKNNIAQFDSVLNSSLADLTKLQGSFDISKMLLNSDFNLKINDFSKLGFLLDRKLKGKAEFNGKVGFNKSLNFVVNSPNLFEGKLQSTFKDNLLLADLNGVDLSSLAQGLDFMDIYQGKADMKANYNLLSEEGEVNLDMKEGKLKPNLITNALKILTLKDITDDVYRTANAKALIKKENIKLDLNMQADRSYILVQSGALNSKSGALNLPFDIKLDRANFKGSITGTTENPKVNLNAGSVLNSIKNVVGGGVSDGAKNTGNKVDKAVNKLLNKIF
;
A
#
# COMPACT_ATOMS: atom_id res chain seq x y z
N MET A 1 31.27 40.62 91.26
CA MET A 1 30.43 40.38 90.05
C MET A 1 29.75 41.62 89.47
N LYS A 2 29.18 42.55 90.27
CA LYS A 2 28.52 43.77 89.74
C LYS A 2 29.43 44.69 88.89
N LYS A 3 30.69 44.93 89.28
CA LYS A 3 31.63 45.80 88.52
C LYS A 3 32.01 45.25 87.13
N ILE A 4 32.12 43.92 86.99
CA ILE A 4 32.41 43.26 85.71
C ILE A 4 31.16 43.30 84.81
N PHE A 5 29.97 43.09 85.37
CA PHE A 5 28.72 43.24 84.64
C PHE A 5 28.52 44.67 84.11
N TYR A 6 28.77 45.70 84.93
CA TYR A 6 28.73 47.09 84.45
C TYR A 6 29.81 47.41 83.41
N GLY A 7 31.00 46.81 83.54
CA GLY A 7 32.06 46.93 82.53
C GLY A 7 31.68 46.27 81.20
N ILE A 8 31.06 45.09 81.23
CA ILE A 8 30.58 44.39 80.03
C ILE A 8 29.41 45.13 79.40
N VAL A 9 28.43 45.60 80.19
CA VAL A 9 27.30 46.39 79.68
C VAL A 9 27.80 47.73 79.10
N ALA A 10 28.71 48.43 79.78
CA ALA A 10 29.31 49.66 79.26
C ALA A 10 30.13 49.39 77.99
N PHE A 11 30.89 48.30 77.92
CA PHE A 11 31.62 47.90 76.73
C PHE A 11 30.67 47.57 75.57
N VAL A 12 29.59 46.81 75.81
CA VAL A 12 28.56 46.51 74.80
C VAL A 12 27.85 47.78 74.35
N VAL A 13 27.54 48.71 75.25
CA VAL A 13 26.94 50.01 74.91
C VAL A 13 27.91 50.87 74.09
N VAL A 14 29.18 50.94 74.47
CA VAL A 14 30.22 51.65 73.71
C VAL A 14 30.43 51.01 72.34
N LEU A 15 30.40 49.67 72.26
CA LEU A 15 30.55 48.92 71.02
C LEU A 15 29.32 49.08 70.13
N LEU A 16 28.11 49.17 70.70
CA LEU A 16 26.87 49.52 70.00
C LEU A 16 26.88 50.97 69.52
N ILE A 17 27.40 51.91 70.31
CA ILE A 17 27.58 53.31 69.91
C ILE A 17 28.63 53.41 68.80
N ALA A 18 29.74 52.68 68.89
CA ALA A 18 30.77 52.61 67.86
C ALA A 18 30.22 52.00 66.55
N LEU A 19 29.45 50.92 66.64
CA LEU A 19 28.75 50.34 65.48
C LEU A 19 27.73 51.29 64.88
N CYS A 20 26.91 51.96 65.70
CA CYS A 20 25.93 52.93 65.22
C CYS A 20 26.61 54.15 64.58
N THR A 21 27.70 54.65 65.17
CA THR A 21 28.46 55.78 64.61
C THR A 21 29.14 55.39 63.30
N ILE A 22 29.72 54.19 63.19
CA ILE A 22 30.28 53.67 61.94
C ILE A 22 29.18 53.53 60.88
N LEU A 23 28.00 52.99 61.23
CA LEU A 23 26.89 52.76 60.31
C LEU A 23 26.45 54.03 59.58
N PHE A 24 26.45 55.19 60.26
CA PHE A 24 26.04 56.48 59.69
C PHE A 24 27.20 57.29 59.06
N THR A 25 28.41 56.73 58.97
CA THR A 25 29.55 57.36 58.27
C THR A 25 29.57 56.95 56.79
N SER A 26 30.36 57.67 55.99
CA SER A 26 30.61 57.30 54.58
C SER A 26 31.14 55.87 54.42
N PHE A 27 31.98 55.40 55.36
CA PHE A 27 32.51 54.05 55.37
C PHE A 27 31.41 53.00 55.61
N GLY A 28 30.60 53.16 56.67
CA GLY A 28 29.48 52.26 56.95
C GLY A 28 28.42 52.27 55.84
N ASN A 29 28.11 53.44 55.29
CA ASN A 29 27.19 53.58 54.15
C ASN A 29 27.66 52.78 52.92
N ASN A 30 28.96 52.78 52.62
CA ASN A 30 29.51 51.99 51.51
C ASN A 30 29.38 50.48 51.76
N ILE A 31 29.57 50.02 53.01
CA ILE A 31 29.35 48.61 53.37
C ILE A 31 27.88 48.23 53.17
N VAL A 32 26.94 49.03 53.68
CA VAL A 32 25.50 48.77 53.55
C VAL A 32 25.05 48.79 52.08
N ALA A 33 25.53 49.75 51.29
CA ALA A 33 25.23 49.84 49.86
C ALA A 33 25.69 48.57 49.12
N ASN A 34 26.92 48.11 49.35
CA ASN A 34 27.43 46.88 48.71
C ASN A 34 26.64 45.63 49.13
N ILE A 35 26.27 45.51 50.42
CA ILE A 35 25.42 44.41 50.91
C ILE A 35 24.05 44.47 50.25
N ALA A 36 23.44 45.66 50.16
CA ALA A 36 22.14 45.86 49.53
C ALA A 36 22.18 45.48 48.05
N GLN A 37 23.17 45.94 47.29
CA GLN A 37 23.36 45.56 45.88
C GLN A 37 23.47 44.04 45.71
N LYS A 38 24.33 43.40 46.51
CA LYS A 38 24.51 41.95 46.46
C LYS A 38 23.21 41.21 46.79
N LYS A 39 22.49 41.64 47.84
CA LYS A 39 21.22 41.02 48.26
C LYS A 39 20.10 41.23 47.25
N ILE A 40 20.02 42.39 46.61
CA ILE A 40 19.05 42.64 45.54
C ILE A 40 19.35 41.73 44.34
N LYS A 41 20.63 41.57 43.96
CA LYS A 41 21.03 40.66 42.88
C LYS A 41 20.73 39.19 43.21
N GLU A 42 21.04 38.74 44.42
CA GLU A 42 20.77 37.37 44.89
C GLU A 42 19.26 37.04 44.94
N ASN A 43 18.45 37.95 45.48
CA ASN A 43 17.06 37.66 45.80
C ASN A 43 16.07 38.06 44.69
N ALA A 44 16.36 39.13 43.94
CA ALA A 44 15.47 39.66 42.90
C ALA A 44 16.01 39.44 41.47
N GLY A 45 17.26 38.97 41.32
CA GLY A 45 17.90 38.83 40.00
C GLY A 45 18.18 40.16 39.30
N LEU A 46 18.00 41.29 39.98
CA LEU A 46 18.16 42.62 39.42
C LEU A 46 19.57 43.14 39.68
N ASP A 47 20.26 43.56 38.63
CA ASP A 47 21.54 44.25 38.77
C ASP A 47 21.27 45.71 39.18
N VAL A 48 21.64 46.07 40.41
CA VAL A 48 21.43 47.43 40.95
C VAL A 48 22.78 48.01 41.30
N ASN A 49 23.07 49.17 40.70
CA ASN A 49 24.24 49.98 41.00
C ASN A 49 23.82 51.19 41.82
N ILE A 50 24.10 51.19 43.13
CA ILE A 50 23.79 52.29 44.03
C ILE A 50 24.86 53.37 43.85
N THR A 51 24.51 54.42 43.11
CA THR A 51 25.41 55.55 42.82
C THR A 51 25.55 56.49 44.00
N ARG A 52 24.54 56.56 44.88
CA ARG A 52 24.57 57.34 46.11
C ARG A 52 23.83 56.60 47.21
N PHE A 53 24.47 56.39 48.35
CA PHE A 53 23.83 55.90 49.57
C PHE A 53 24.27 56.75 50.75
N ASN A 54 23.34 57.51 51.30
CA ASN A 54 23.58 58.40 52.42
C ASN A 54 22.54 58.10 53.51
N LEU A 55 22.88 57.15 54.38
CA LEU A 55 22.13 56.83 55.57
C LEU A 55 22.68 57.71 56.72
N ARG A 56 21.80 58.53 57.29
CA ARG A 56 22.04 59.32 58.50
C ARG A 56 21.07 58.89 59.58
N PHE A 57 21.30 59.38 60.79
CA PHE A 57 20.47 59.02 61.95
C PHE A 57 18.97 59.29 61.73
N SER A 58 18.61 60.36 61.03
CA SER A 58 17.19 60.75 60.81
C SER A 58 16.79 60.86 59.34
N SER A 59 17.67 60.52 58.41
CA SER A 59 17.38 60.64 56.97
C SER A 59 18.06 59.54 56.16
N LEU A 60 17.40 59.18 55.07
CA LEU A 60 17.93 58.30 54.04
C LEU A 60 17.89 59.04 52.71
N GLU A 61 18.98 58.96 51.95
CA GLU A 61 19.00 59.26 50.54
C GLU A 61 19.69 58.10 49.81
N LEU A 62 18.98 57.48 48.88
CA LEU A 62 19.48 56.44 48.00
C LEU A 62 19.20 56.84 46.56
N GLN A 63 20.24 56.83 45.74
CA GLN A 63 20.14 56.92 44.30
C GLN A 63 20.79 55.67 43.73
N ALA A 64 20.06 54.98 42.87
CA ALA A 64 20.54 53.76 42.26
C ALA A 64 20.15 53.72 40.79
N ASN A 65 20.99 53.10 39.99
CA ASN A 65 20.67 52.74 38.64
C ASN A 65 20.38 51.23 38.59
N ILE A 66 19.21 50.86 38.10
CA ILE A 66 18.74 49.48 37.99
C ILE A 66 19.03 49.03 36.56
N ALA A 67 20.02 48.15 36.38
CA ALA A 67 20.38 47.49 35.11
C ALA A 67 20.56 48.43 33.91
N ASN A 68 21.05 49.66 34.12
CA ASN A 68 21.08 50.74 33.11
C ASN A 68 19.70 51.12 32.52
N MET A 69 18.62 50.58 33.09
CA MET A 69 17.25 50.72 32.65
C MET A 69 16.55 51.92 33.28
N ALA A 70 16.57 51.99 34.60
CA ALA A 70 15.85 52.99 35.37
C ALA A 70 16.75 53.60 36.45
N ASP A 71 16.57 54.90 36.69
CA ASP A 71 17.10 55.53 37.88
C ASP A 71 16.05 55.44 39.00
N PHE A 72 16.46 54.98 40.17
CA PHE A 72 15.66 54.90 41.37
C PHE A 72 16.21 55.89 42.39
N ASN A 73 15.38 56.83 42.80
CA ASN A 73 15.66 57.80 43.84
C ASN A 73 14.73 57.52 45.01
N LEU A 74 15.27 57.46 46.22
CA LEU A 74 14.54 57.28 47.47
C LEU A 74 15.11 58.27 48.48
N LYS A 75 14.27 59.14 49.04
CA LYS A 75 14.71 60.13 50.02
C LYS A 75 13.65 60.38 51.08
N GLY A 76 14.06 60.64 52.31
CA GLY A 76 13.12 61.08 53.35
C GLY A 76 13.60 60.84 54.76
N ALA A 77 12.67 60.87 55.69
CA ALA A 77 12.95 60.79 57.13
C ALA A 77 12.97 59.34 57.63
N LEU A 78 13.87 59.09 58.58
CA LEU A 78 13.95 57.83 59.33
C LEU A 78 13.68 58.05 60.81
N SER A 79 13.12 57.04 61.45
CA SER A 79 12.95 56.94 62.90
C SER A 79 13.57 55.62 63.40
N PRO A 80 14.92 55.55 63.57
CA PRO A 80 15.63 54.29 63.81
C PRO A 80 15.11 53.50 65.01
N PHE A 81 14.80 54.18 66.13
CA PHE A 81 14.29 53.53 67.34
C PHE A 81 12.89 52.93 67.18
N LYS A 82 12.06 53.48 66.29
CA LYS A 82 10.72 52.96 65.97
C LYS A 82 10.74 52.03 64.76
N LEU A 83 11.91 51.83 64.13
CA LEU A 83 12.09 51.22 62.81
C LEU A 83 11.12 51.81 61.78
N GLY A 84 10.89 53.12 61.88
CA GLY A 84 9.92 53.86 61.08
C GLY A 84 10.58 54.66 59.96
N PHE A 85 9.82 54.93 58.91
CA PHE A 85 10.27 55.68 57.74
C PHE A 85 9.12 56.44 57.07
N ASP A 86 9.46 57.57 56.45
CA ASP A 86 8.60 58.38 55.58
C ASP A 86 9.46 58.82 54.40
N LEU A 87 9.37 58.07 53.30
CA LEU A 87 10.30 58.14 52.18
C LEU A 87 9.54 58.41 50.88
N ASP A 88 9.90 59.49 50.20
CA ASP A 88 9.54 59.71 48.81
C ASP A 88 10.40 58.83 47.91
N TYR A 89 9.79 58.12 46.98
CA TYR A 89 10.51 57.39 45.93
C TYR A 89 10.08 57.86 44.55
N LEU A 90 11.03 57.81 43.61
CA LEU A 90 10.83 58.11 42.21
C LEU A 90 11.65 57.13 41.36
N ILE A 91 10.97 56.36 40.53
CA ILE A 91 11.55 55.53 39.48
C ILE A 91 11.42 56.32 38.17
N SER A 92 12.55 56.54 37.50
CA SER A 92 12.63 57.24 36.22
C SER A 92 13.21 56.29 35.15
N LEU A 93 12.37 55.83 34.22
CA LEU A 93 12.83 55.02 33.10
C LEU A 93 13.48 55.91 32.03
N LYS A 94 14.74 55.64 31.68
CA LYS A 94 15.48 56.47 30.72
C LYS A 94 14.99 56.24 29.30
N GLN A 95 14.65 57.32 28.58
CA GLN A 95 14.25 57.26 27.18
C GLN A 95 15.31 56.57 26.28
N ASN A 96 16.61 56.82 26.53
CA ASN A 96 17.70 56.25 25.73
C ASN A 96 17.84 54.73 25.90
N TYR A 97 17.57 54.20 27.10
CA TYR A 97 17.57 52.76 27.32
C TYR A 97 16.36 52.10 26.63
N ALA A 98 15.20 52.76 26.69
CA ALA A 98 14.01 52.28 26.01
C ALA A 98 14.20 52.21 24.48
N LYS A 99 14.91 53.18 23.87
CA LYS A 99 15.31 53.12 22.46
C LYS A 99 16.18 51.90 22.13
N ASN A 100 17.14 51.55 23.01
CA ASN A 100 17.99 50.36 22.85
C ASN A 100 17.20 49.03 22.97
N LEU A 101 16.02 49.06 23.60
CA LEU A 101 15.08 47.94 23.68
C LEU A 101 14.02 47.96 22.57
N GLY A 102 14.15 48.82 21.55
CA GLY A 102 13.16 48.96 20.48
C GLY A 102 11.83 49.58 20.93
N LEU A 103 11.79 50.23 22.10
CA LEU A 103 10.62 50.92 22.62
C LEU A 103 10.64 52.39 22.18
N ASN A 104 9.61 52.82 21.44
CA ASN A 104 9.39 54.23 21.11
C ASN A 104 8.70 54.93 22.29
N LEU A 105 9.50 55.41 23.24
CA LEU A 105 9.01 56.30 24.29
C LEU A 105 9.06 57.76 23.83
N ASN A 106 7.91 58.43 23.85
CA ASN A 106 7.80 59.85 23.50
C ASN A 106 8.31 60.78 24.63
N GLN A 107 8.55 60.24 25.84
CA GLN A 107 9.04 60.97 27.02
C GLN A 107 9.68 60.00 28.04
N ASN A 108 10.45 60.52 29.00
CA ASN A 108 10.88 59.76 30.18
C ASN A 108 9.65 59.30 30.99
N LEU A 109 9.67 58.05 31.49
CA LEU A 109 8.58 57.54 32.32
C LEU A 109 8.91 57.76 33.79
N PHE A 110 7.94 58.29 34.54
CA PHE A 110 8.08 58.57 35.96
C PHE A 110 7.01 57.82 36.73
N PHE A 111 7.43 57.11 37.77
CA PHE A 111 6.55 56.49 38.75
C PHE A 111 7.08 56.79 40.13
N GLY A 112 6.28 57.46 40.95
CA GLY A 112 6.71 57.87 42.27
C GLY A 112 5.57 57.95 43.26
N GLY A 113 5.94 58.03 44.52
CA GLY A 113 5.03 58.12 45.64
C GLY A 113 5.80 58.03 46.94
N LYS A 114 5.16 57.57 47.99
CA LYS A 114 5.69 57.50 49.34
C LYS A 114 5.65 56.08 49.89
N ILE A 115 6.61 55.81 50.76
CA ILE A 115 6.62 54.63 51.62
C ILE A 115 6.62 55.16 53.06
N GLN A 116 5.55 54.89 53.81
CA GLN A 116 5.35 55.46 55.13
C GLN A 116 4.88 54.40 56.13
N GLY A 117 5.54 54.32 57.29
CA GLY A 117 5.16 53.42 58.37
C GLY A 117 6.35 52.84 59.12
N LYS A 118 6.24 51.59 59.57
CA LYS A 118 7.30 50.80 60.21
C LYS A 118 7.70 49.64 59.32
N ALA A 119 8.90 49.10 59.49
CA ALA A 119 9.36 47.93 58.73
C ALA A 119 8.40 46.73 58.78
N SER A 120 7.70 46.53 59.90
CA SER A 120 6.69 45.48 60.07
C SER A 120 5.29 45.86 59.58
N ASP A 121 5.00 47.14 59.34
CA ASP A 121 3.67 47.62 58.91
C ASP A 121 3.78 48.99 58.25
N PHE A 122 3.70 49.03 56.92
CA PHE A 122 3.87 50.26 56.15
C PHE A 122 2.92 50.34 54.96
N ILE A 123 2.65 51.57 54.54
CA ILE A 123 1.87 51.90 53.36
C ILE A 123 2.84 52.31 52.24
N LEU A 124 2.52 51.89 51.03
CA LEU A 124 3.17 52.27 49.80
C LEU A 124 2.12 52.92 48.90
N ASP A 125 2.24 54.19 48.56
CA ASP A 125 1.45 54.82 47.50
C ASP A 125 2.33 55.15 46.29
N GLY A 126 1.71 55.23 45.12
CA GLY A 126 2.42 55.32 43.85
C GLY A 126 1.50 55.74 42.72
N ARG A 127 1.93 56.73 41.94
CA ARG A 127 1.27 57.16 40.70
C ARG A 127 2.31 57.46 39.64
N GLY A 128 1.98 57.16 38.41
CA GLY A 128 2.85 57.50 37.29
C GLY A 128 2.44 56.86 35.99
N TYR A 129 3.21 57.14 34.95
CA TYR A 129 3.04 56.48 33.66
C TYR A 129 4.08 55.37 33.55
N LEU A 130 3.66 54.11 33.48
CA LEU A 130 4.52 52.94 33.36
C LEU A 130 3.99 51.99 32.29
N LEU A 131 4.89 51.43 31.50
CA LEU A 131 4.59 50.36 30.54
C LEU A 131 3.41 50.70 29.62
N GLY A 132 3.32 51.95 29.14
CA GLY A 132 2.23 52.43 28.28
C GLY A 132 0.94 52.87 28.99
N SER A 133 0.88 52.82 30.33
CA SER A 133 -0.32 53.04 31.13
C SER A 133 -0.14 54.08 32.24
N ASN A 134 -1.20 54.80 32.58
CA ASN A 134 -1.28 55.50 33.87
C ASN A 134 -1.58 54.46 34.97
N VAL A 135 -0.64 54.27 35.89
CA VAL A 135 -0.70 53.30 36.98
C VAL A 135 -0.92 54.02 38.31
N LEU A 136 -1.93 53.56 39.06
CA LEU A 136 -2.14 53.88 40.47
C LEU A 136 -1.84 52.63 41.30
N LEU A 137 -1.02 52.75 42.33
CA LEU A 137 -0.72 51.71 43.31
C LEU A 137 -0.87 52.29 44.71
N ASN A 138 -1.71 51.68 45.54
CA ASN A 138 -1.68 51.92 46.99
C ASN A 138 -1.72 50.57 47.69
N ALA A 139 -0.74 50.26 48.52
CA ALA A 139 -0.66 48.98 49.22
C ALA A 139 -0.37 49.20 50.70
N ARG A 140 -0.80 48.27 51.55
CA ARG A 140 -0.33 48.14 52.94
C ARG A 140 0.36 46.80 53.09
N MET A 141 1.60 46.85 53.53
CA MET A 141 2.45 45.69 53.79
C MET A 141 2.48 45.46 55.30
N TYR A 142 2.17 44.24 55.75
CA TYR A 142 2.27 43.82 57.14
C TYR A 142 3.15 42.57 57.22
N ASN A 143 4.22 42.64 58.01
CA ASN A 143 5.29 41.65 58.08
C ASN A 143 5.77 41.20 56.70
N TYR A 144 5.99 42.17 55.81
CA TYR A 144 6.43 41.98 54.42
C TYR A 144 5.42 41.25 53.50
N SER A 145 4.18 41.03 53.94
CA SER A 145 3.08 40.50 53.13
C SER A 145 2.06 41.60 52.79
N PRO A 146 1.54 41.68 51.54
CA PRO A 146 0.51 42.65 51.19
C PRO A 146 -0.83 42.26 51.80
N ILE A 147 -1.37 43.11 52.70
CA ILE A 147 -2.68 42.90 53.34
C ILE A 147 -3.76 43.83 52.77
N ALA A 148 -3.39 44.88 52.05
CA ALA A 148 -4.30 45.72 51.28
C ALA A 148 -3.61 46.16 49.98
N LEU A 149 -4.38 46.29 48.90
CA LEU A 149 -3.90 46.69 47.57
C LEU A 149 -5.02 47.35 46.77
N ASN A 150 -4.82 48.60 46.37
CA ASN A 150 -5.61 49.31 45.38
C ASN A 150 -4.71 49.58 44.17
N LEU A 151 -4.84 48.75 43.14
CA LEU A 151 -4.13 48.85 41.87
C LEU A 151 -5.13 49.23 40.77
N ASP A 152 -4.83 50.27 40.00
CA ASP A 152 -5.52 50.57 38.74
C ASP A 152 -4.47 50.80 37.65
N ALA A 153 -4.33 49.82 36.75
CA ALA A 153 -3.42 49.87 35.60
C ALA A 153 -4.17 49.40 34.35
N LYS A 154 -4.49 50.32 33.45
CA LYS A 154 -5.24 50.05 32.20
C LYS A 154 -4.37 50.29 30.98
N ASN A 155 -4.42 49.38 30.03
CA ASN A 155 -3.66 49.42 28.78
C ASN A 155 -2.14 49.35 29.01
N LEU A 156 -1.69 48.53 29.96
CA LEU A 156 -0.27 48.16 30.04
C LEU A 156 0.10 47.43 28.75
N LYS A 157 1.16 47.85 28.08
CA LYS A 157 1.64 47.22 26.85
C LYS A 157 2.37 45.93 27.19
N ILE A 158 1.92 44.82 26.60
CA ILE A 158 2.46 43.48 26.86
C ILE A 158 3.94 43.40 26.45
N GLU A 159 4.30 44.01 25.34
CA GLU A 159 5.68 44.03 24.84
C GLU A 159 6.64 44.79 25.76
N GLU A 160 6.18 45.86 26.41
CA GLU A 160 6.98 46.61 27.38
C GLU A 160 7.16 45.78 28.67
N ILE A 161 6.12 45.03 29.10
CA ILE A 161 6.21 44.07 30.21
C ILE A 161 7.22 42.95 29.90
N LEU A 162 7.13 42.34 28.70
CA LEU A 162 8.04 41.26 28.31
C LEU A 162 9.49 41.73 28.28
N HIS A 163 9.77 42.89 27.69
CA HIS A 163 11.11 43.47 27.68
C HIS A 163 11.62 43.80 29.09
N LEU A 164 10.75 44.31 29.98
CA LEU A 164 11.10 44.53 31.39
C LEU A 164 11.54 43.23 32.07
N LEU A 165 10.86 42.12 31.78
CA LEU A 165 11.18 40.80 32.30
C LEU A 165 12.32 40.10 31.54
N SER A 166 13.01 40.80 30.63
CA SER A 166 14.07 40.25 29.79
C SER A 166 13.62 39.07 28.91
N TYR A 167 12.32 38.99 28.60
CA TYR A 167 11.79 38.04 27.63
C TYR A 167 11.72 38.67 26.22
N PRO A 168 11.90 37.86 25.17
CA PRO A 168 11.55 38.28 23.81
C PRO A 168 10.11 38.77 23.74
N SER A 169 9.81 39.67 22.80
CA SER A 169 8.44 40.11 22.51
C SER A 169 7.64 38.98 21.85
N TYR A 170 7.23 37.99 22.66
CA TYR A 170 6.38 36.88 22.25
C TYR A 170 4.99 37.34 21.83
N ALA A 171 4.50 38.43 22.42
CA ALA A 171 3.20 39.00 22.12
C ALA A 171 3.24 40.54 22.22
N LYS A 172 2.32 41.20 21.51
CA LYS A 172 2.01 42.63 21.67
C LYS A 172 0.53 42.82 21.95
N GLY A 173 0.19 43.90 22.64
CA GLY A 173 -1.20 44.24 22.96
C GLY A 173 -1.32 44.87 24.33
N PHE A 174 -2.50 44.74 24.94
CA PHE A 174 -2.84 45.44 26.16
C PHE A 174 -3.23 44.50 27.30
N LEU A 175 -2.78 44.84 28.50
CA LEU A 175 -3.14 44.21 29.76
C LEU A 175 -3.79 45.27 30.66
N ASN A 176 -5.02 45.00 31.10
CA ASN A 176 -5.67 45.71 32.18
C ASN A 176 -5.51 44.88 33.44
N ALA A 177 -4.97 45.46 34.51
CA ALA A 177 -4.83 44.85 35.82
C ALA A 177 -5.39 45.81 36.87
N GLN A 178 -6.45 45.39 37.54
CA GLN A 178 -7.09 46.16 38.58
C GLN A 178 -7.26 45.30 39.83
N ALA A 179 -6.96 45.83 41.00
CA ALA A 179 -7.17 45.15 42.27
C ALA A 179 -7.72 46.13 43.30
N LYS A 180 -8.72 45.68 44.06
CA LYS A 180 -9.25 46.40 45.21
C LYS A 180 -9.37 45.42 46.38
N ILE A 181 -8.30 45.34 47.14
CA ILE A 181 -8.06 44.45 48.28
C ILE A 181 -7.93 45.32 49.53
N SER A 182 -8.67 44.95 50.56
CA SER A 182 -8.70 45.60 51.88
C SER A 182 -8.14 44.66 52.93
N ALA A 183 -7.61 45.22 54.02
CA ALA A 183 -7.17 44.44 55.17
C ALA A 183 -8.36 44.16 56.09
N GLN A 184 -8.77 42.90 56.20
CA GLN A 184 -9.75 42.43 57.19
C GLN A 184 -9.02 41.52 58.18
N ASN A 185 -8.99 41.90 59.47
CA ASN A 185 -8.25 41.15 60.51
C ASN A 185 -6.79 40.84 60.15
N LEU A 186 -6.07 41.81 59.57
CA LEU A 186 -4.69 41.67 59.07
C LEU A 186 -4.51 40.63 57.94
N LYS A 187 -5.58 40.31 57.22
CA LYS A 187 -5.56 39.42 56.06
C LYS A 187 -6.18 40.12 54.83
N PRO A 188 -5.76 39.77 53.61
CA PRO A 188 -6.30 40.39 52.40
C PRO A 188 -7.71 39.88 52.09
N ASP A 189 -8.62 40.80 51.77
CA ASP A 189 -9.97 40.52 51.29
C ASP A 189 -10.35 41.52 50.18
N GLY A 190 -10.67 41.02 48.98
CA GLY A 190 -11.19 41.86 47.91
C GLY A 190 -11.09 41.23 46.52
N ASN A 191 -11.18 42.07 45.49
CA ASN A 191 -11.36 41.60 44.11
C ASN A 191 -10.21 42.03 43.19
N ILE A 192 -9.91 41.19 42.20
CA ILE A 192 -8.92 41.40 41.14
C ILE A 192 -9.60 41.18 39.79
N ILE A 193 -9.34 42.05 38.83
CA ILE A 193 -9.80 41.94 37.44
C ILE A 193 -8.57 42.05 36.54
N ILE A 194 -8.36 41.04 35.71
CA ILE A 194 -7.29 41.02 34.71
C ILE A 194 -7.93 40.82 33.34
N LYS A 195 -7.63 41.70 32.38
CA LYS A 195 -8.04 41.54 30.98
C LYS A 195 -6.82 41.63 30.07
N LEU A 196 -6.62 40.60 29.26
CA LEU A 196 -5.56 40.51 28.26
C LEU A 196 -6.19 40.62 26.87
N ASP A 197 -5.71 41.56 26.06
CA ASP A 197 -6.06 41.69 24.66
C ASP A 197 -4.79 41.73 23.81
N THR A 198 -4.43 40.58 23.22
CA THR A 198 -3.27 40.51 22.32
C THR A 198 -3.66 40.92 20.90
N SER A 199 -2.75 41.62 20.23
CA SER A 199 -2.91 42.08 18.84
C SER A 199 -1.90 41.44 17.88
N TYR A 200 -0.84 40.84 18.41
CA TYR A 200 0.20 40.17 17.64
C TYR A 200 0.89 39.10 18.47
N ILE A 201 1.30 38.01 17.82
CA ILE A 201 2.11 36.92 18.38
C ILE A 201 3.36 36.72 17.51
N ASN A 202 4.53 36.62 18.14
CA ASN A 202 5.78 36.26 17.49
C ASN A 202 5.96 34.74 17.48
N TYR A 203 5.40 34.10 16.46
CA TYR A 203 5.43 32.64 16.32
C TYR A 203 6.84 32.06 16.18
N GLU A 204 7.76 32.79 15.55
CA GLU A 204 9.14 32.34 15.36
C GLU A 204 9.90 32.28 16.69
N ALA A 205 9.77 33.32 17.51
CA ALA A 205 10.35 33.35 18.85
C ALA A 205 9.78 32.21 19.73
N ILE A 206 8.46 32.01 19.71
CA ILE A 206 7.83 30.93 20.48
C ILE A 206 8.33 29.55 20.02
N LYS A 207 8.42 29.33 18.70
CA LYS A 207 8.92 28.07 18.16
C LYS A 207 10.37 27.82 18.52
N LYS A 208 11.22 28.86 18.48
CA LYS A 208 12.63 28.77 18.84
C LYS A 208 12.82 28.45 20.33
N ASP A 209 12.12 29.17 21.20
CA ASP A 209 12.41 29.14 22.64
C ASP A 209 11.65 28.02 23.37
N PHE A 210 10.50 27.58 22.83
CA PHE A 210 9.65 26.55 23.44
C PHE A 210 9.47 25.29 22.58
N SER A 211 10.02 25.25 21.36
CA SER A 211 9.78 24.15 20.41
C SER A 211 8.29 23.93 20.08
N LEU A 212 7.48 25.00 20.13
CA LEU A 212 6.03 24.96 19.87
C LEU A 212 5.68 25.66 18.56
N ASP A 213 5.06 24.95 17.63
CA ASP A 213 4.54 25.51 16.37
C ASP A 213 3.04 25.82 16.52
N LEU A 214 2.74 27.04 16.94
CA LEU A 214 1.35 27.46 17.20
C LEU A 214 0.60 27.77 15.88
N PRO A 215 -0.74 27.61 15.87
CA PRO A 215 -1.57 28.07 14.76
C PRO A 215 -1.41 29.58 14.52
N LEU A 216 -1.18 29.96 13.26
CA LEU A 216 -0.90 31.36 12.88
C LEU A 216 -2.17 32.22 12.92
N ASN A 217 -1.96 33.54 12.99
CA ASN A 217 -3.01 34.58 12.92
C ASN A 217 -4.11 34.43 13.98
N SER A 218 -3.76 33.92 15.16
CA SER A 218 -4.69 33.69 16.24
C SER A 218 -4.15 34.31 17.53
N ASN A 219 -4.76 35.43 17.90
CA ASN A 219 -4.35 36.25 19.04
C ASN A 219 -5.20 35.89 20.27
N PRO A 220 -4.60 35.37 21.37
CA PRO A 220 -5.33 35.06 22.59
C PRO A 220 -5.84 36.29 23.32
N LYS A 221 -7.11 36.23 23.74
CA LYS A 221 -7.69 37.15 24.72
C LYS A 221 -7.99 36.40 26.00
N ALA A 222 -7.87 37.08 27.13
CA ALA A 222 -8.21 36.51 28.43
C ALA A 222 -8.95 37.50 29.32
N GLU A 223 -9.86 37.01 30.13
CA GLU A 223 -10.48 37.73 31.24
C GLU A 223 -10.44 36.84 32.47
N ILE A 224 -9.90 37.37 33.57
CA ILE A 224 -9.81 36.69 34.86
C ILE A 224 -10.46 37.60 35.90
N LEU A 225 -11.45 37.06 36.58
CA LEU A 225 -12.09 37.69 37.73
C LEU A 225 -11.73 36.86 38.95
N ALA A 226 -11.06 37.47 39.92
CA ALA A 226 -10.64 36.77 41.12
C ALA A 226 -11.08 37.49 42.40
N ASN A 227 -11.37 36.70 43.43
CA ASN A 227 -11.63 37.14 44.78
C ASN A 227 -10.53 36.58 45.69
N VAL A 228 -9.87 37.46 46.44
CA VAL A 228 -8.88 37.09 47.44
C VAL A 228 -9.57 37.07 48.79
N LYS A 229 -9.39 36.00 49.55
CA LYS A 229 -9.86 35.86 50.92
C LYS A 229 -8.81 35.12 51.74
N GLU A 230 -8.17 35.85 52.64
CA GLU A 230 -7.02 35.33 53.40
C GLU A 230 -5.92 34.82 52.45
N ASP A 231 -5.43 33.61 52.64
CA ASP A 231 -4.37 33.01 51.82
C ASP A 231 -4.90 32.29 50.56
N LYS A 232 -6.15 32.55 50.18
CA LYS A 232 -6.84 31.88 49.06
C LYS A 232 -7.27 32.86 47.99
N ILE A 233 -7.12 32.45 46.74
CA ILE A 233 -7.60 33.18 45.56
C ILE A 233 -8.61 32.29 44.83
N TYR A 234 -9.85 32.77 44.74
CA TYR A 234 -10.92 32.15 43.97
C TYR A 234 -11.02 32.86 42.62
N ALA A 235 -10.96 32.15 41.50
CA ALA A 235 -10.97 32.77 40.19
C ALA A 235 -11.92 32.10 39.19
N VAL A 236 -12.45 32.93 38.29
CA VAL A 236 -13.16 32.57 37.07
C VAL A 236 -12.34 33.11 35.92
N SER A 237 -12.03 32.26 34.95
CA SER A 237 -11.19 32.63 33.81
C SER A 237 -11.87 32.30 32.49
N LYS A 238 -11.68 33.15 31.49
CA LYS A 238 -12.07 32.89 30.09
C LYS A 238 -10.91 33.25 29.19
N ILE A 239 -10.40 32.29 28.44
CA ILE A 239 -9.32 32.45 27.46
C ILE A 239 -9.85 31.99 26.11
N TYR A 240 -9.71 32.79 25.07
CA TYR A 240 -10.23 32.44 23.76
C TYR A 240 -9.39 33.03 22.63
N ASN A 241 -9.39 32.33 21.51
CA ASN A 241 -8.84 32.77 20.24
C ASN A 241 -9.56 32.04 19.09
N ASP A 242 -8.98 32.07 17.89
CA ASP A 242 -9.64 31.51 16.71
C ASP A 242 -9.75 29.98 16.70
N TYR A 243 -9.00 29.27 17.54
CA TYR A 243 -8.95 27.80 17.54
C TYR A 243 -9.33 27.15 18.87
N LEU A 244 -9.43 27.90 19.97
CA LEU A 244 -9.90 27.38 21.26
C LEU A 244 -10.67 28.42 22.08
N ASN A 245 -11.51 27.92 22.99
CA ASN A 245 -12.18 28.66 24.04
C ASN A 245 -12.08 27.83 25.33
N LEU A 246 -11.35 28.33 26.31
CA LEU A 246 -11.12 27.72 27.62
C LEU A 246 -11.79 28.57 28.69
N GLN A 247 -12.61 27.95 29.53
CA GLN A 247 -13.31 28.60 30.65
C GLN A 247 -13.11 27.82 31.93
N THR A 248 -12.91 28.53 33.05
CA THR A 248 -12.88 27.97 34.41
C THR A 248 -13.90 28.72 35.27
N GLN A 249 -14.61 28.02 36.15
CA GLN A 249 -15.63 28.61 37.03
C GLN A 249 -15.27 28.48 38.52
N LYS A 250 -14.40 27.53 38.86
CA LYS A 250 -14.02 27.16 40.21
C LYS A 250 -12.51 26.96 40.30
N THR A 251 -11.74 28.01 40.01
CA THR A 251 -10.31 28.02 40.32
C THR A 251 -10.10 28.41 41.78
N LEU A 252 -9.33 27.63 42.53
CA LEU A 252 -8.85 27.95 43.88
C LEU A 252 -7.33 27.82 43.90
N TYR A 253 -6.63 28.91 44.20
CA TYR A 253 -5.21 28.89 44.53
C TYR A 253 -5.01 29.12 46.03
N ASP A 254 -4.44 28.14 46.71
CA ASP A 254 -4.01 28.24 48.11
C ASP A 254 -2.54 28.64 48.14
N MET A 255 -2.28 29.92 48.46
CA MET A 255 -0.94 30.50 48.46
C MET A 255 -0.04 29.88 49.54
N SER A 256 -0.62 29.47 50.67
CA SER A 256 0.12 28.87 51.79
C SER A 256 0.64 27.47 51.45
N LYS A 257 -0.09 26.73 50.62
CA LYS A 257 0.26 25.37 50.20
C LYS A 257 0.87 25.29 48.81
N ASN A 258 0.82 26.38 48.05
CA ASN A 258 1.17 26.43 46.63
C ASN A 258 0.43 25.36 45.80
N ILE A 259 -0.90 25.30 46.00
CA ILE A 259 -1.80 24.37 45.31
C ILE A 259 -2.83 25.18 44.52
N LEU A 260 -2.92 24.91 43.22
CA LEU A 260 -4.01 25.37 42.36
C LEU A 260 -4.92 24.19 42.05
N SER A 261 -6.22 24.34 42.30
CA SER A 261 -7.26 23.38 41.88
C SER A 261 -8.26 24.12 41.00
N THR A 262 -8.60 23.58 39.85
CA THR A 262 -9.54 24.23 38.93
C THR A 262 -10.37 23.23 38.15
N ASP A 263 -11.61 23.60 37.89
CA ASP A 263 -12.37 23.04 36.78
C ASP A 263 -11.94 23.71 35.46
N PHE A 264 -12.28 23.09 34.34
CA PHE A 264 -12.13 23.67 33.03
C PHE A 264 -13.16 23.12 32.04
N ASN A 265 -13.54 23.97 31.09
CA ASN A 265 -14.28 23.63 29.88
C ASN A 265 -13.50 24.19 28.68
N LEU A 266 -12.95 23.29 27.87
CA LEU A 266 -12.19 23.57 26.67
C LEU A 266 -13.02 23.18 25.45
N ASN A 267 -13.30 24.14 24.59
CA ASN A 267 -13.92 23.91 23.28
C ASN A 267 -12.93 24.23 22.16
N ILE A 268 -12.76 23.29 21.24
CA ILE A 268 -11.94 23.40 20.03
C ILE A 268 -12.89 23.28 18.83
N PRO A 269 -13.33 24.40 18.22
CA PRO A 269 -14.30 24.37 17.13
C PRO A 269 -13.78 23.69 15.86
N SER A 270 -12.47 23.67 15.64
CA SER A 270 -11.84 23.03 14.49
C SER A 270 -10.45 22.52 14.84
N LEU A 271 -10.30 21.20 14.89
CA LEU A 271 -9.02 20.51 15.12
C LEU A 271 -8.04 20.71 13.95
N ALA A 272 -8.53 21.04 12.75
CA ALA A 272 -7.68 21.31 11.60
C ALA A 272 -6.75 22.51 11.84
N LYS A 273 -7.19 23.48 12.65
CA LYS A 273 -6.34 24.61 13.04
C LYS A 273 -5.15 24.19 13.89
N LEU A 274 -5.18 23.00 14.52
CA LEU A 274 -4.10 22.49 15.36
C LEU A 274 -3.06 21.66 14.61
N GLU A 275 -3.14 21.55 13.28
CA GLU A 275 -2.23 20.74 12.45
C GLU A 275 -0.74 21.03 12.71
N LYS A 276 -0.39 22.31 12.94
CA LYS A 276 0.98 22.72 13.29
C LYS A 276 1.48 22.13 14.60
N LEU A 277 0.58 21.96 15.58
CA LEU A 277 0.88 21.37 16.88
C LEU A 277 0.92 19.84 16.80
N THR A 278 -0.06 19.23 16.14
CA THR A 278 -0.22 17.77 16.07
C THR A 278 0.69 17.13 15.02
N LYS A 279 1.23 17.91 14.08
CA LYS A 279 1.96 17.47 12.88
C LYS A 279 1.15 16.59 11.93
N THR A 280 -0.13 16.41 12.24
CA THR A 280 -1.09 15.60 11.50
C THR A 280 -2.37 16.39 11.43
N ARG A 281 -2.90 16.58 10.23
CA ARG A 281 -4.18 17.27 10.06
C ARG A 281 -5.29 16.44 10.69
N LEU A 282 -5.91 16.99 11.72
CA LEU A 282 -7.10 16.43 12.36
C LEU A 282 -8.35 17.18 11.87
N ASN A 283 -9.51 16.53 11.87
CA ASN A 283 -10.77 17.14 11.42
C ASN A 283 -11.81 17.19 12.55
N GLY A 284 -12.87 18.00 12.35
CA GLY A 284 -13.97 18.11 13.31
C GLY A 284 -13.68 19.03 14.50
N SER A 285 -14.60 19.02 15.46
CA SER A 285 -14.56 19.81 16.70
C SER A 285 -14.45 18.90 17.92
N LEU A 286 -13.91 19.41 19.02
CA LEU A 286 -13.77 18.67 20.28
C LEU A 286 -14.14 19.55 21.47
N GLY A 287 -14.93 19.02 22.40
CA GLY A 287 -15.10 19.61 23.73
C GLY A 287 -14.39 18.76 24.78
N VAL A 288 -13.86 19.38 25.83
CA VAL A 288 -13.29 18.70 26.99
C VAL A 288 -13.71 19.43 28.24
N ILE A 289 -14.36 18.73 29.16
CA ILE A 289 -14.67 19.24 30.50
C ILE A 289 -13.85 18.47 31.51
N GLY A 290 -13.39 19.12 32.57
CA GLY A 290 -12.56 18.42 33.55
C GLY A 290 -12.17 19.24 34.75
N GLU A 291 -11.36 18.61 35.58
CA GLU A 291 -10.78 19.17 36.79
C GLU A 291 -9.30 18.81 36.87
N THR A 292 -8.49 19.71 37.41
CA THR A 292 -7.05 19.50 37.55
C THR A 292 -6.50 20.15 38.80
N SER A 293 -5.42 19.59 39.33
CA SER A 293 -4.65 20.17 40.42
C SER A 293 -3.17 20.28 40.06
N VAL A 294 -2.60 21.45 40.34
CA VAL A 294 -1.17 21.76 40.21
C VAL A 294 -0.62 21.99 41.62
N VAL A 295 0.40 21.25 41.98
CA VAL A 295 1.08 21.34 43.28
C VAL A 295 2.53 21.72 43.03
N ASN A 296 3.02 22.77 43.67
CA ASN A 296 4.40 23.24 43.49
C ASN A 296 4.77 23.43 42.00
N ASN A 297 3.87 24.04 41.23
CA ASN A 297 4.02 24.31 39.79
C ASN A 297 4.12 23.05 38.91
N ALA A 298 3.79 21.86 39.43
CA ALA A 298 3.73 20.62 38.66
C ALA A 298 2.29 20.08 38.62
N LEU A 299 1.86 19.60 37.45
CA LEU A 299 0.56 18.94 37.28
C LEU A 299 0.53 17.67 38.15
N SER A 300 -0.34 17.65 39.15
CA SER A 300 -0.48 16.55 40.11
C SER A 300 -1.62 15.61 39.75
N SER A 301 -2.74 16.16 39.28
CA SER A 301 -3.90 15.38 38.85
C SER A 301 -4.67 16.01 37.69
N LEU A 302 -5.34 15.15 36.92
CA LEU A 302 -6.27 15.52 35.86
C LEU A 302 -7.44 14.53 35.87
N ASN A 303 -8.66 15.00 35.73
CA ASN A 303 -9.83 14.22 35.33
C ASN A 303 -10.52 14.96 34.20
N ALA A 304 -10.68 14.33 33.05
CA ALA A 304 -11.22 14.95 31.85
C ALA A 304 -12.23 14.02 31.18
N GLN A 305 -13.31 14.62 30.67
CA GLN A 305 -14.29 13.97 29.81
C GLN A 305 -14.32 14.68 28.46
N VAL A 306 -14.15 13.91 27.40
CA VAL A 306 -14.19 14.40 26.03
C VAL A 306 -15.62 14.33 25.50
N ILE A 307 -16.06 15.43 24.91
CA ILE A 307 -17.38 15.63 24.32
C ILE A 307 -17.24 15.68 22.80
N GLY A 308 -18.17 15.02 22.11
CA GLY A 308 -18.29 15.06 20.65
C GLY A 308 -17.98 13.74 19.96
N LEU A 309 -17.30 12.79 20.62
CA LEU A 309 -16.90 11.50 20.05
C LEU A 309 -18.00 10.42 20.05
N GLY A 310 -19.16 10.70 20.65
CA GLY A 310 -20.15 9.66 20.95
C GLY A 310 -19.73 8.83 22.15
N GLY A 311 -20.69 8.20 22.83
CA GLY A 311 -20.44 7.49 24.08
C GLY A 311 -19.83 8.38 25.17
N GLU A 312 -19.09 7.76 26.08
CA GLU A 312 -18.37 8.40 27.16
C GLU A 312 -16.86 8.16 27.02
N VAL A 313 -16.08 9.23 26.92
CA VAL A 313 -14.62 9.17 26.80
C VAL A 313 -14.01 9.95 27.96
N LYS A 314 -13.36 9.23 28.88
CA LYS A 314 -12.73 9.80 30.08
C LYS A 314 -11.24 9.55 30.07
N ALA A 315 -10.48 10.51 30.58
CA ALA A 315 -9.05 10.37 30.83
C ALA A 315 -8.69 10.96 32.19
N SER A 316 -7.73 10.37 32.88
CA SER A 316 -7.21 10.91 34.12
C SER A 316 -5.70 10.74 34.25
N LEU A 317 -5.08 11.63 35.01
CA LEU A 317 -3.68 11.55 35.42
C LEU A 317 -3.65 11.48 36.94
N LYS A 318 -3.01 10.45 37.49
CA LYS A 318 -2.79 10.30 38.93
C LYS A 318 -1.44 9.64 39.15
N ASN A 319 -0.60 10.22 40.03
CA ASN A 319 0.74 9.70 40.34
C ASN A 319 1.61 9.51 39.08
N ASN A 320 1.59 10.48 38.16
CA ASN A 320 2.27 10.42 36.85
C ASN A 320 1.84 9.25 35.95
N LYS A 321 0.71 8.62 36.23
CA LYS A 321 0.12 7.56 35.41
C LYS A 321 -1.16 8.04 34.73
N ILE A 322 -1.26 7.76 33.44
CA ILE A 322 -2.42 8.04 32.61
C ILE A 322 -3.38 6.85 32.68
N PHE A 323 -4.66 7.16 32.84
CA PHE A 323 -5.76 6.22 32.72
C PHE A 323 -6.74 6.77 31.68
N ALA A 324 -7.33 5.89 30.88
CA ALA A 324 -8.42 6.26 29.97
C ALA A 324 -9.50 5.19 29.98
N ASP A 325 -10.75 5.62 29.98
CA ASP A 325 -11.92 4.75 29.88
C ASP A 325 -12.82 5.27 28.76
N ILE A 326 -13.01 4.45 27.74
CA ILE A 326 -13.75 4.72 26.53
C ILE A 326 -14.92 3.74 26.52
N ASN A 327 -16.13 4.25 26.69
CA ASN A 327 -17.36 3.47 26.67
C ASN A 327 -18.20 3.93 25.48
N GLU A 328 -18.36 3.05 24.50
CA GLU A 328 -19.14 3.25 23.28
C GLU A 328 -18.79 4.49 22.42
N ALA A 329 -17.50 4.83 22.29
CA ALA A 329 -17.09 5.91 21.40
C ALA A 329 -17.35 5.57 19.92
N SER A 330 -17.88 6.52 19.15
CA SER A 330 -18.23 6.29 17.74
C SER A 330 -16.97 6.16 16.88
N LEU A 331 -16.79 5.01 16.25
CA LEU A 331 -15.71 4.76 15.30
C LEU A 331 -15.75 5.72 14.10
N GLU A 332 -16.95 6.10 13.64
CA GLU A 332 -17.11 7.07 12.54
C GLU A 332 -16.49 8.40 12.90
N LYS A 333 -16.77 8.89 14.11
CA LYS A 333 -16.26 10.17 14.59
C LYS A 333 -14.77 10.10 14.87
N LEU A 334 -14.30 9.02 15.50
CA LEU A 334 -12.87 8.80 15.74
C LEU A 334 -12.06 8.75 14.44
N LEU A 335 -12.55 8.03 13.42
CA LEU A 335 -11.90 7.95 12.12
C LEU A 335 -12.01 9.25 11.33
N ALA A 336 -13.12 9.97 11.45
CA ALA A 336 -13.27 11.30 10.86
C ALA A 336 -12.23 12.27 11.44
N LEU A 337 -11.93 12.21 12.75
CA LEU A 337 -10.86 13.02 13.34
C LEU A 337 -9.52 12.78 12.65
N ALA A 338 -9.20 11.52 12.34
CA ALA A 338 -7.94 11.13 11.68
C ALA A 338 -7.96 11.32 10.15
N GLY A 339 -9.05 11.83 9.56
CA GLY A 339 -9.16 12.08 8.12
C GLY A 339 -9.58 10.87 7.28
N TYR A 340 -9.97 9.75 7.91
CA TYR A 340 -10.50 8.57 7.22
C TYR A 340 -12.01 8.66 6.96
N GLY A 341 -12.66 9.74 7.40
CA GLY A 341 -14.11 9.92 7.25
C GLY A 341 -14.90 8.86 8.03
N ALA A 342 -16.15 8.62 7.60
CA ALA A 342 -17.03 7.61 8.17
C ALA A 342 -16.78 6.21 7.56
N LEU A 343 -15.52 5.77 7.53
CA LEU A 343 -15.10 4.50 6.94
C LEU A 343 -15.67 3.29 7.68
N VAL A 344 -15.85 3.40 9.00
CA VAL A 344 -16.39 2.34 9.85
C VAL A 344 -17.49 2.89 10.72
N SER A 345 -18.67 2.28 10.65
CA SER A 345 -19.80 2.54 11.54
C SER A 345 -19.82 1.53 12.69
N GLY A 346 -19.75 2.00 13.93
CA GLY A 346 -19.77 1.15 15.12
C GLY A 346 -19.20 1.87 16.33
N ASN A 347 -19.06 1.13 17.44
CA ASN A 347 -18.63 1.68 18.72
C ASN A 347 -17.35 0.99 19.21
N LEU A 348 -16.44 1.77 19.80
CA LEU A 348 -15.24 1.34 20.48
C LEU A 348 -15.46 1.38 22.00
N ASN A 349 -15.13 0.29 22.67
CA ASN A 349 -14.92 0.26 24.11
C ASN A 349 -13.43 0.01 24.38
N ALA A 350 -12.77 0.83 25.19
CA ALA A 350 -11.36 0.64 25.48
C ALA A 350 -10.98 1.15 26.87
N LYS A 351 -10.00 0.48 27.48
CA LYS A 351 -9.44 0.87 28.78
C LYS A 351 -7.93 0.90 28.69
N LEU A 352 -7.34 2.02 29.08
CA LEU A 352 -5.91 2.20 29.27
C LEU A 352 -5.64 2.39 30.76
N LEU A 353 -4.77 1.56 31.35
CA LEU A 353 -4.42 1.61 32.76
C LEU A 353 -2.91 1.77 32.93
N ASN A 354 -2.52 2.50 33.97
CA ASN A 354 -1.13 2.62 34.44
C ASN A 354 -0.13 3.08 33.37
N ALA A 355 -0.58 3.85 32.38
CA ALA A 355 0.28 4.29 31.30
C ALA A 355 1.27 5.33 31.80
N ASP A 356 2.57 5.10 31.60
CA ASP A 356 3.57 6.17 31.77
C ASP A 356 3.38 7.27 30.73
N LEU A 357 3.84 8.48 31.03
CA LEU A 357 3.75 9.63 30.11
C LEU A 357 4.44 9.37 28.76
N ASP A 358 5.46 8.51 28.75
CA ASP A 358 6.19 8.07 27.55
C ASP A 358 5.67 6.74 26.97
N PHE A 359 4.59 6.18 27.54
CA PHE A 359 4.01 4.88 27.20
C PHE A 359 5.00 3.70 27.30
N SER A 360 6.07 3.83 28.10
CA SER A 360 7.02 2.74 28.35
C SER A 360 6.38 1.57 29.10
N ASN A 361 5.40 1.83 29.96
CA ASN A 361 4.58 0.82 30.62
C ASN A 361 3.10 1.19 30.48
N PHE A 362 2.22 0.22 30.20
CA PHE A 362 0.76 0.38 30.18
C PHE A 362 0.03 -0.98 30.10
N ASP A 363 -1.25 -0.99 30.45
CA ASP A 363 -2.21 -2.04 30.13
C ASP A 363 -3.33 -1.47 29.25
N LEU A 364 -3.60 -2.07 28.10
CA LEU A 364 -4.63 -1.67 27.16
C LEU A 364 -5.56 -2.85 26.87
N GLU A 365 -6.86 -2.59 26.91
CA GLU A 365 -7.90 -3.46 26.36
C GLU A 365 -8.77 -2.65 25.41
N ALA A 366 -9.12 -3.21 24.25
CA ALA A 366 -9.97 -2.57 23.26
C ALA A 366 -10.91 -3.59 22.62
N LYS A 367 -12.18 -3.22 22.49
CA LYS A 367 -13.24 -4.06 21.97
C LYS A 367 -14.17 -3.30 21.04
N ILE A 368 -14.45 -3.90 19.89
CA ILE A 368 -15.41 -3.44 18.89
C ILE A 368 -16.37 -4.60 18.64
N ASN A 369 -17.68 -4.33 18.67
CA ASN A 369 -18.71 -5.34 18.42
C ASN A 369 -19.50 -4.97 17.17
N ASN A 370 -19.55 -5.87 16.19
CA ASN A 370 -20.39 -5.78 14.99
C ASN A 370 -20.32 -4.44 14.24
N ALA A 371 -19.13 -3.85 14.16
CA ALA A 371 -18.90 -2.66 13.36
C ALA A 371 -19.02 -2.99 11.87
N LYS A 372 -19.48 -2.04 11.06
CA LYS A 372 -19.66 -2.19 9.61
C LYS A 372 -18.69 -1.31 8.85
N ILE A 373 -18.17 -1.81 7.74
CA ILE A 373 -17.35 -1.02 6.82
C ILE A 373 -18.26 -0.28 5.84
N ASN A 374 -18.05 1.02 5.68
CA ASN A 374 -18.69 1.83 4.65
C ASN A 374 -17.99 1.58 3.31
N THR A 375 -18.54 0.67 2.52
CA THR A 375 -17.96 0.21 1.25
C THR A 375 -17.87 1.33 0.20
N ASN A 376 -18.78 2.29 0.22
CA ASN A 376 -18.75 3.44 -0.69
C ASN A 376 -17.56 4.36 -0.39
N GLU A 377 -17.32 4.66 0.88
CA GLU A 377 -16.15 5.46 1.29
C GLU A 377 -14.84 4.71 1.05
N LEU A 378 -14.80 3.40 1.34
CA LEU A 378 -13.63 2.58 1.03
C LEU A 378 -13.32 2.56 -0.47
N LYS A 379 -14.35 2.44 -1.34
CA LYS A 379 -14.18 2.50 -2.80
C LYS A 379 -13.60 3.84 -3.25
N LYS A 380 -14.02 4.96 -2.64
CA LYS A 380 -13.47 6.29 -2.97
C LYS A 380 -11.99 6.42 -2.60
N ILE A 381 -11.60 5.92 -1.42
CA ILE A 381 -10.25 6.11 -0.87
C ILE A 381 -9.26 5.07 -1.42
N ALA A 382 -9.65 3.79 -1.45
CA ALA A 382 -8.76 2.68 -1.78
C ALA A 382 -8.98 2.11 -3.20
N LYS A 383 -10.05 2.51 -3.90
CA LYS A 383 -10.47 1.91 -5.18
C LYS A 383 -10.74 0.40 -5.09
N ILE A 384 -11.12 -0.06 -3.90
CA ILE A 384 -11.46 -1.47 -3.62
C ILE A 384 -12.96 -1.56 -3.40
N GLU A 385 -13.62 -2.49 -4.09
CA GLU A 385 -15.01 -2.86 -3.83
C GLU A 385 -15.07 -4.04 -2.87
N LEU A 386 -15.63 -3.83 -1.68
CA LEU A 386 -15.94 -4.88 -0.72
C LEU A 386 -17.44 -5.15 -0.69
N PRO A 387 -17.87 -6.40 -0.45
CA PRO A 387 -19.24 -6.67 -0.05
C PRO A 387 -19.54 -6.03 1.32
N ASN A 388 -20.82 -6.02 1.69
CA ASN A 388 -21.22 -5.56 3.02
C ASN A 388 -20.43 -6.34 4.10
N THR A 389 -19.62 -5.63 4.88
CA THR A 389 -18.65 -6.23 5.79
C THR A 389 -18.95 -5.83 7.22
N ILE A 390 -19.09 -6.82 8.09
CA ILE A 390 -19.28 -6.66 9.52
C ILE A 390 -18.08 -7.30 10.22
N PHE A 391 -17.58 -6.68 11.28
CA PHE A 391 -16.51 -7.24 12.08
C PHE A 391 -16.61 -6.91 13.58
N SER A 392 -16.02 -7.77 14.39
CA SER A 392 -15.77 -7.56 15.81
C SER A 392 -14.28 -7.75 16.09
N LEU A 393 -13.71 -6.93 16.96
CA LEU A 393 -12.31 -6.96 17.37
C LEU A 393 -12.24 -7.03 18.90
N ASP A 394 -11.41 -7.92 19.42
CA ASP A 394 -11.02 -7.94 20.84
C ASP A 394 -9.49 -7.91 20.87
N ALA A 395 -8.90 -6.90 21.50
CA ALA A 395 -7.46 -6.69 21.51
C ALA A 395 -6.98 -6.29 22.89
N LYS A 396 -5.85 -6.85 23.32
CA LYS A 396 -5.17 -6.48 24.57
C LYS A 396 -3.69 -6.27 24.33
N ALA A 397 -3.11 -5.35 25.08
CA ALA A 397 -1.67 -5.09 25.06
C ALA A 397 -1.17 -4.72 26.46
N ASN A 398 -0.04 -5.30 26.86
CA ASN A 398 0.69 -4.94 28.08
C ASN A 398 2.11 -4.52 27.70
N ALA A 399 2.49 -3.29 28.04
CA ALA A 399 3.85 -2.80 27.84
C ALA A 399 4.64 -2.83 29.15
N LYS A 400 5.88 -3.31 29.07
CA LYS A 400 6.89 -3.21 30.13
C LYS A 400 8.22 -2.74 29.53
N ASN A 401 8.74 -1.62 30.00
CA ASN A 401 10.00 -1.04 29.51
C ASN A 401 10.06 -0.94 27.97
N SER A 402 8.99 -0.44 27.35
CA SER A 402 8.82 -0.29 25.89
C SER A 402 8.69 -1.60 25.09
N ASN A 403 8.61 -2.76 25.75
CA ASN A 403 8.25 -4.03 25.11
C ASN A 403 6.76 -4.29 25.32
N ILE A 404 6.00 -4.32 24.22
CA ILE A 404 4.57 -4.54 24.20
C ILE A 404 4.32 -6.03 23.93
N SER A 405 3.72 -6.75 24.89
CA SER A 405 3.08 -8.04 24.63
C SER A 405 1.63 -7.80 24.21
N TYR A 406 1.18 -8.36 23.09
CA TYR A 406 -0.18 -8.15 22.59
C TYR A 406 -0.88 -9.46 22.25
N ASN A 407 -2.20 -9.42 22.29
CA ASN A 407 -3.07 -10.41 21.66
C ASN A 407 -4.30 -9.75 21.03
N ALA A 408 -4.84 -10.33 19.97
CA ALA A 408 -6.01 -9.85 19.28
C ALA A 408 -6.77 -10.98 18.58
N LEU A 409 -8.09 -10.80 18.49
CA LEU A 409 -9.03 -11.66 17.79
C LEU A 409 -9.88 -10.80 16.86
N LEU A 410 -10.05 -11.24 15.62
CA LEU A 410 -10.93 -10.60 14.64
C LEU A 410 -11.98 -11.61 14.20
N ALA A 411 -13.26 -11.28 14.37
CA ALA A 411 -14.35 -12.04 13.78
C ALA A 411 -15.00 -11.20 12.68
N SER A 412 -15.08 -11.70 11.45
CA SER A 412 -15.71 -11.00 10.34
C SER A 412 -16.31 -11.98 9.35
N ASN A 413 -17.28 -11.52 8.55
CA ASN A 413 -17.79 -12.29 7.42
C ASN A 413 -16.78 -12.44 6.26
N LEU A 414 -15.66 -11.72 6.27
CA LEU A 414 -14.61 -11.81 5.25
C LEU A 414 -13.36 -12.58 5.72
N LEU A 415 -12.82 -12.20 6.87
CA LEU A 415 -11.57 -12.72 7.41
C LEU A 415 -11.69 -12.89 8.91
N ASN A 416 -11.37 -14.08 9.39
CA ASN A 416 -11.34 -14.38 10.81
C ASN A 416 -9.90 -14.59 11.28
N ILE A 417 -9.54 -14.00 12.41
CA ILE A 417 -8.26 -14.17 13.09
C ILE A 417 -8.56 -14.74 14.47
N LYS A 418 -8.34 -16.05 14.63
CA LYS A 418 -8.54 -16.80 15.89
C LYS A 418 -7.38 -16.63 16.87
N LYS A 419 -6.25 -16.13 16.38
CA LYS A 419 -5.07 -15.84 17.20
C LYS A 419 -4.20 -14.83 16.45
N LEU A 420 -3.95 -13.69 17.06
CA LEU A 420 -2.86 -12.79 16.68
C LEU A 420 -2.19 -12.36 17.98
N GLN A 421 -1.01 -12.89 18.27
CA GLN A 421 -0.33 -12.59 19.52
C GLN A 421 1.17 -12.47 19.31
N GLY A 422 1.85 -11.74 20.16
CA GLY A 422 3.26 -11.46 19.93
C GLY A 422 3.85 -10.43 20.86
N THR A 423 5.06 -9.99 20.49
CA THR A 423 5.75 -8.89 21.13
C THR A 423 6.19 -7.85 20.11
N TYR A 424 6.14 -6.58 20.50
CA TYR A 424 6.65 -5.45 19.72
C TYR A 424 7.48 -4.53 20.60
N ASN A 425 8.71 -4.22 20.19
CA ASN A 425 9.58 -3.29 20.91
C ASN A 425 9.59 -1.92 20.22
N LEU A 426 9.15 -0.89 20.95
CA LEU A 426 9.01 0.48 20.43
C LEU A 426 10.35 1.15 20.06
N LYS A 427 11.48 0.68 20.61
CA LYS A 427 12.80 1.31 20.42
C LYS A 427 13.52 0.83 19.16
N ASN A 428 13.43 -0.46 18.85
CA ASN A 428 14.14 -1.08 17.71
C ASN A 428 13.20 -1.60 16.61
N SER A 429 11.88 -1.43 16.76
CA SER A 429 10.87 -1.92 15.81
C SER A 429 10.96 -3.44 15.57
N GLU A 430 11.29 -4.18 16.63
CA GLU A 430 11.37 -5.63 16.63
C GLU A 430 9.99 -6.23 16.89
N LEU A 431 9.52 -7.09 16.00
CA LEU A 431 8.22 -7.74 16.01
C LEU A 431 8.38 -9.26 16.02
N ASN A 432 7.83 -9.91 17.04
CA ASN A 432 7.57 -11.35 17.05
C ASN A 432 6.07 -11.55 16.99
N THR A 433 5.55 -12.29 16.02
CA THR A 433 4.10 -12.50 15.85
C THR A 433 3.76 -13.95 15.56
N ASP A 434 2.63 -14.40 16.10
CA ASP A 434 2.00 -15.70 15.87
C ASP A 434 0.53 -15.46 15.46
N LEU A 435 0.21 -15.85 14.24
CA LEU A 435 -1.04 -15.60 13.53
C LEU A 435 -1.72 -16.94 13.19
N ASN A 436 -3.02 -17.04 13.48
CA ASN A 436 -3.93 -18.02 12.91
C ASN A 436 -5.13 -17.27 12.32
N ALA A 437 -5.25 -17.32 10.99
CA ALA A 437 -6.30 -16.65 10.23
C ALA A 437 -6.97 -17.61 9.25
N PHE A 438 -8.23 -17.37 8.93
CA PHE A 438 -8.99 -18.18 7.97
C PHE A 438 -10.09 -17.40 7.27
N ILE A 439 -10.45 -17.88 6.09
CA ILE A 439 -11.53 -17.41 5.22
C ILE A 439 -12.44 -18.61 4.97
N ASP A 440 -13.68 -18.53 5.45
CA ASP A 440 -14.68 -19.60 5.29
C ASP A 440 -15.29 -19.66 3.89
N ASP A 441 -15.26 -18.54 3.16
CA ASP A 441 -15.84 -18.43 1.82
C ASP A 441 -15.07 -17.37 1.00
N LEU A 442 -14.18 -17.83 0.12
CA LEU A 442 -13.43 -16.97 -0.79
C LEU A 442 -14.32 -16.23 -1.79
N SER A 443 -15.57 -16.66 -2.02
CA SER A 443 -16.48 -16.00 -2.95
C SER A 443 -16.81 -14.56 -2.56
N GLN A 444 -16.69 -14.24 -1.27
CA GLN A 444 -16.84 -12.88 -0.75
C GLN A 444 -15.80 -11.89 -1.32
N PHE A 445 -14.68 -12.38 -1.84
CA PHE A 445 -13.62 -11.57 -2.45
C PHE A 445 -13.73 -11.44 -3.98
N SER A 446 -14.79 -11.99 -4.59
CA SER A 446 -14.94 -12.01 -6.07
C SER A 446 -14.96 -10.61 -6.69
N ALA A 447 -15.53 -9.62 -5.99
CA ALA A 447 -15.56 -8.22 -6.46
C ALA A 447 -14.15 -7.60 -6.53
N ILE A 448 -13.28 -7.92 -5.56
CA ILE A 448 -11.90 -7.44 -5.55
C ILE A 448 -11.08 -8.11 -6.65
N ALA A 449 -11.27 -9.42 -6.82
CA ALA A 449 -10.52 -10.20 -7.80
C ALA A 449 -10.97 -9.97 -9.25
N GLY A 450 -12.12 -9.33 -9.48
CA GLY A 450 -12.71 -9.16 -10.81
C GLY A 450 -13.20 -10.46 -11.45
N GLN A 451 -13.32 -11.53 -10.66
CA GLN A 451 -13.63 -12.88 -11.11
C GLN A 451 -14.28 -13.69 -9.98
N LYS A 452 -15.08 -14.71 -10.33
CA LYS A 452 -15.74 -15.56 -9.34
C LYS A 452 -14.72 -16.43 -8.63
N LEU A 453 -14.66 -16.31 -7.31
CA LEU A 453 -13.84 -17.13 -6.41
C LEU A 453 -14.74 -18.13 -5.67
N GLN A 454 -14.20 -19.27 -5.26
CA GLN A 454 -14.85 -20.22 -4.36
C GLN A 454 -13.81 -20.97 -3.51
N GLY A 455 -14.26 -21.54 -2.40
CA GLY A 455 -13.42 -22.36 -1.52
C GLY A 455 -13.11 -21.67 -0.20
N LYS A 456 -12.20 -22.28 0.56
CA LYS A 456 -11.73 -21.82 1.87
C LYS A 456 -10.22 -21.65 1.87
N ALA A 457 -9.72 -20.84 2.78
CA ALA A 457 -8.30 -20.68 3.00
C ALA A 457 -7.99 -20.55 4.49
N ASP A 458 -6.93 -21.20 4.96
CA ASP A 458 -6.42 -21.04 6.32
C ASP A 458 -4.94 -20.65 6.26
N LEU A 459 -4.47 -19.87 7.23
CA LEU A 459 -3.08 -19.48 7.40
C LEU A 459 -2.68 -19.56 8.88
N ASN A 460 -1.64 -20.33 9.16
CA ASN A 460 -0.89 -20.29 10.41
C ASN A 460 0.48 -19.71 10.12
N ALA A 461 0.90 -18.64 10.78
CA ALA A 461 2.19 -18.03 10.54
C ALA A 461 2.84 -17.53 11.83
N LYS A 462 4.13 -17.84 11.99
CA LYS A 462 5.01 -17.21 12.97
C LYS A 462 6.06 -16.41 12.23
N ALA A 463 6.28 -15.17 12.62
CA ALA A 463 7.29 -14.32 12.01
C ALA A 463 8.08 -13.54 13.07
N TYR A 464 9.37 -13.39 12.80
CA TYR A 464 10.29 -12.53 13.53
C TYR A 464 10.85 -11.49 12.56
N ILE A 465 10.61 -10.21 12.84
CA ILE A 465 10.89 -9.09 11.93
C ILE A 465 11.61 -7.98 12.71
N ILE A 466 12.64 -7.39 12.12
CA ILE A 466 13.31 -6.20 12.66
C ILE A 466 13.29 -5.12 11.59
N GLY A 467 12.60 -4.00 11.88
CA GLY A 467 12.37 -2.96 10.89
C GLY A 467 11.60 -3.50 9.69
N THR A 468 12.21 -3.51 8.50
CA THR A 468 11.61 -4.07 7.27
C THR A 468 12.13 -5.46 6.90
N GLN A 469 13.03 -6.04 7.71
CA GLN A 469 13.73 -7.28 7.39
C GLN A 469 13.11 -8.47 8.12
N ILE A 470 12.71 -9.49 7.36
CA ILE A 470 12.29 -10.78 7.92
C ILE A 470 13.55 -11.48 8.44
N GLN A 471 13.56 -11.84 9.72
CA GLN A 471 14.64 -12.62 10.34
C GLN A 471 14.27 -14.11 10.39
N ASN A 472 12.99 -14.41 10.63
CA ASN A 472 12.45 -15.77 10.57
C ASN A 472 10.98 -15.73 10.10
N LEU A 473 10.58 -16.73 9.32
CA LEU A 473 9.21 -16.99 8.94
C LEU A 473 8.97 -18.50 8.99
N ASN A 474 7.88 -18.92 9.63
CA ASN A 474 7.30 -20.24 9.48
C ASN A 474 5.82 -20.04 9.19
N ALA A 475 5.38 -20.35 7.97
CA ALA A 475 4.00 -20.21 7.54
C ALA A 475 3.49 -21.53 6.96
N ASN A 476 2.26 -21.87 7.32
CA ASN A 476 1.55 -23.04 6.84
C ASN A 476 0.13 -22.61 6.45
N ALA A 477 -0.16 -22.66 5.16
CA ALA A 477 -1.46 -22.33 4.61
C ALA A 477 -2.16 -23.56 4.06
N ASN A 478 -3.44 -23.72 4.37
CA ASN A 478 -4.30 -24.68 3.69
C ASN A 478 -5.09 -23.95 2.61
N LEU A 479 -4.97 -24.38 1.37
CA LEU A 479 -5.64 -23.77 0.22
C LEU A 479 -5.92 -24.85 -0.81
N ALA A 480 -7.08 -24.82 -1.47
CA ALA A 480 -7.42 -25.78 -2.53
C ALA A 480 -7.21 -27.25 -2.11
N ASP A 481 -7.58 -27.61 -0.87
CA ASP A 481 -7.34 -28.91 -0.20
C ASP A 481 -5.87 -29.35 -0.05
N GLY A 482 -4.92 -28.52 -0.48
CA GLY A 482 -3.49 -28.74 -0.30
C GLY A 482 -2.91 -27.92 0.85
N VAL A 483 -1.64 -28.20 1.14
CA VAL A 483 -0.86 -27.55 2.20
C VAL A 483 0.34 -26.84 1.57
N ILE A 484 0.51 -25.57 1.91
CA ILE A 484 1.63 -24.74 1.48
C ILE A 484 2.44 -24.36 2.72
N LYS A 485 3.64 -24.90 2.85
CA LYS A 485 4.58 -24.58 3.94
C LYS A 485 5.69 -23.68 3.42
N ALA A 486 5.94 -22.56 4.08
CA ALA A 486 7.00 -21.62 3.76
C ALA A 486 7.84 -21.35 5.01
N ASP A 487 9.14 -21.60 4.91
CA ASP A 487 10.12 -21.44 5.97
C ASP A 487 11.26 -20.53 5.50
N SER A 488 11.60 -19.52 6.30
CA SER A 488 12.69 -18.59 6.01
C SER A 488 13.50 -18.26 7.25
N ASN A 489 14.81 -18.10 7.06
CA ASN A 489 15.74 -17.54 8.04
C ASN A 489 16.16 -16.10 7.69
N GLY A 490 15.36 -15.39 6.89
CA GLY A 490 15.63 -14.05 6.40
C GLY A 490 16.59 -13.95 5.21
N LYS A 491 17.36 -15.01 4.96
CA LYS A 491 18.24 -15.10 3.78
C LYS A 491 17.66 -16.03 2.72
N LYS A 492 17.26 -17.24 3.13
CA LYS A 492 16.75 -18.29 2.25
C LYS A 492 15.24 -18.46 2.42
N LEU A 493 14.58 -19.05 1.44
CA LEU A 493 13.18 -19.45 1.50
C LEU A 493 13.02 -20.89 1.02
N ASP A 494 12.51 -21.73 1.89
CA ASP A 494 12.07 -23.08 1.57
C ASP A 494 10.54 -23.09 1.49
N LEU A 495 10.00 -23.46 0.33
CA LEU A 495 8.56 -23.56 0.07
C LEU A 495 8.23 -24.99 -0.35
N ASN A 496 7.29 -25.62 0.34
CA ASN A 496 6.79 -26.95 0.03
C ASN A 496 5.27 -26.90 -0.15
N ILE A 497 4.82 -27.18 -1.36
CA ILE A 497 3.42 -27.36 -1.75
C ILE A 497 3.15 -28.86 -1.81
N ASP A 498 2.22 -29.34 -0.99
CA ASP A 498 1.81 -30.74 -0.91
C ASP A 498 0.31 -30.86 -1.22
N LYS A 499 0.00 -31.70 -2.22
CA LYS A 499 -1.34 -32.12 -2.62
C LYS A 499 -2.35 -31.00 -2.94
N LEU A 500 -1.92 -29.96 -3.65
CA LEU A 500 -2.82 -28.90 -4.09
C LEU A 500 -3.77 -29.40 -5.19
N ASP A 501 -5.09 -29.26 -5.01
CA ASP A 501 -6.08 -29.63 -6.02
C ASP A 501 -6.13 -28.58 -7.15
N LEU A 502 -5.72 -29.00 -8.34
CA LEU A 502 -5.62 -28.10 -9.50
C LEU A 502 -6.99 -27.57 -9.96
N SER A 503 -8.06 -28.35 -9.82
CA SER A 503 -9.41 -27.93 -10.18
C SER A 503 -9.86 -26.78 -9.27
N LYS A 504 -9.62 -26.93 -7.97
CA LYS A 504 -9.93 -25.89 -6.97
C LYS A 504 -9.04 -24.67 -7.16
N LEU A 505 -7.77 -24.86 -7.53
CA LEU A 505 -6.87 -23.77 -7.85
C LEU A 505 -7.37 -22.95 -9.05
N PHE A 506 -7.90 -23.58 -10.10
CA PHE A 506 -8.53 -22.84 -11.21
C PHE A 506 -9.74 -22.03 -10.75
N VAL A 507 -10.57 -22.59 -9.87
CA VAL A 507 -11.75 -21.89 -9.31
C VAL A 507 -11.33 -20.70 -8.44
N ILE A 508 -10.29 -20.86 -7.61
CA ILE A 508 -9.70 -19.77 -6.82
C ILE A 508 -8.99 -18.76 -7.74
N ALA A 509 -8.44 -19.19 -8.86
CA ALA A 509 -7.85 -18.29 -9.86
C ALA A 509 -8.88 -17.70 -10.82
N GLY A 510 -10.18 -17.96 -10.63
CA GLY A 510 -11.26 -17.49 -11.52
C GLY A 510 -11.12 -17.94 -12.98
N MET A 511 -10.35 -19.01 -13.22
CA MET A 511 -10.08 -19.57 -14.53
C MET A 511 -11.05 -20.73 -14.84
N PRO A 512 -11.37 -20.98 -16.12
CA PRO A 512 -12.01 -22.23 -16.51
C PRO A 512 -11.21 -23.43 -15.99
N ASN A 513 -11.91 -24.44 -15.49
CA ASN A 513 -11.27 -25.69 -15.05
C ASN A 513 -10.75 -26.44 -16.30
N TYR A 514 -9.48 -26.24 -16.65
CA TYR A 514 -8.83 -26.88 -17.79
C TYR A 514 -8.40 -28.31 -17.49
N ALA A 515 -8.13 -28.62 -16.23
CA ALA A 515 -7.62 -29.91 -15.77
C ALA A 515 -7.90 -30.11 -14.29
N SER A 516 -8.14 -31.36 -13.91
CA SER A 516 -8.15 -31.79 -12.51
C SER A 516 -6.87 -32.57 -12.21
N GLY A 517 -6.45 -32.57 -10.95
CA GLY A 517 -5.24 -33.28 -10.56
C GLY A 517 -4.63 -32.74 -9.27
N VAL A 518 -3.52 -33.36 -8.90
CA VAL A 518 -2.75 -33.01 -7.71
C VAL A 518 -1.45 -32.34 -8.13
N VAL A 519 -1.13 -31.19 -7.52
CA VAL A 519 0.13 -30.47 -7.72
C VAL A 519 0.97 -30.54 -6.45
N ASN A 520 2.24 -30.92 -6.62
CA ASN A 520 3.26 -30.86 -5.60
C ASN A 520 4.41 -29.97 -6.09
N ALA A 521 5.01 -29.20 -5.20
CA ALA A 521 6.21 -28.44 -5.53
C ALA A 521 7.14 -28.28 -4.34
N LYS A 522 8.44 -28.26 -4.60
CA LYS A 522 9.48 -27.91 -3.61
C LYS A 522 10.34 -26.82 -4.21
N VAL A 523 10.48 -25.70 -3.52
CA VAL A 523 11.30 -24.56 -3.93
C VAL A 523 12.28 -24.25 -2.81
N ASN A 524 13.56 -24.13 -3.13
CA ASN A 524 14.63 -23.74 -2.23
C ASN A 524 15.33 -22.53 -2.85
N LEU A 525 15.00 -21.33 -2.36
CA LEU A 525 15.64 -20.09 -2.80
C LEU A 525 16.83 -19.76 -1.91
N ASP A 526 17.94 -19.41 -2.55
CA ASP A 526 19.16 -18.99 -1.86
C ASP A 526 19.08 -17.53 -1.38
N ASN A 527 18.14 -16.75 -1.91
CA ASN A 527 17.84 -15.38 -1.52
C ASN A 527 16.33 -15.08 -1.55
N ILE A 528 15.91 -13.99 -0.90
CA ILE A 528 14.56 -13.41 -0.98
C ILE A 528 14.64 -12.02 -1.64
N ASP A 529 15.32 -11.96 -2.78
CA ASP A 529 15.33 -10.79 -3.66
C ASP A 529 14.61 -11.15 -4.96
N PHE A 530 13.34 -10.76 -5.07
CA PHE A 530 12.51 -11.06 -6.24
C PHE A 530 13.01 -10.36 -7.53
N ASN A 531 13.92 -9.39 -7.42
CA ASN A 531 14.58 -8.78 -8.58
C ASN A 531 15.85 -9.54 -9.01
N ASN A 532 16.40 -10.41 -8.16
CA ASN A 532 17.59 -11.21 -8.44
C ASN A 532 17.44 -12.63 -7.88
N LEU A 533 16.35 -13.31 -8.24
CA LEU A 533 15.99 -14.60 -7.67
C LEU A 533 17.03 -15.68 -8.02
N ASN A 534 17.52 -16.39 -7.01
CA ASN A 534 18.44 -17.52 -7.15
C ASN A 534 17.95 -18.73 -6.33
N GLY A 535 18.11 -19.94 -6.85
CA GLY A 535 17.73 -21.16 -6.15
C GLY A 535 17.24 -22.28 -7.07
N LYS A 536 16.52 -23.25 -6.52
CA LYS A 536 16.01 -24.42 -7.27
C LYS A 536 14.54 -24.66 -6.97
N ALA A 537 13.81 -25.22 -7.93
CA ALA A 537 12.47 -25.73 -7.74
C ALA A 537 12.25 -27.06 -8.45
N ASN A 538 11.40 -27.90 -7.88
CA ASN A 538 10.81 -29.06 -8.53
C ASN A 538 9.29 -28.92 -8.46
N LEU A 539 8.62 -29.21 -9.58
CA LEU A 539 7.17 -29.16 -9.70
C LEU A 539 6.68 -30.46 -10.34
N GLU A 540 5.66 -31.06 -9.75
CA GLU A 540 5.02 -32.27 -10.21
C GLU A 540 3.51 -32.03 -10.27
N ALA A 541 2.86 -32.39 -11.37
CA ALA A 541 1.42 -32.28 -11.51
C ALA A 541 0.86 -33.48 -12.28
N LYS A 542 -0.11 -34.17 -11.70
CA LYS A 542 -0.70 -35.38 -12.28
C LYS A 542 -2.21 -35.36 -12.20
N GLY A 543 -2.88 -35.71 -13.30
CA GLY A 543 -4.34 -35.75 -13.32
C GLY A 543 -4.94 -35.96 -14.70
N ILE A 544 -6.12 -35.36 -14.93
CA ILE A 544 -6.94 -35.53 -16.13
C ILE A 544 -7.32 -34.15 -16.70
N LEU A 545 -7.24 -34.02 -18.01
CA LEU A 545 -7.69 -32.83 -18.72
C LEU A 545 -9.23 -32.76 -18.78
N ASN A 546 -9.79 -31.57 -18.61
CA ASN A 546 -11.24 -31.38 -18.62
C ASN A 546 -11.77 -31.32 -20.06
N ALA A 547 -12.27 -32.46 -20.54
CA ALA A 547 -12.77 -32.59 -21.90
C ALA A 547 -13.91 -31.62 -22.23
N ALA A 548 -14.85 -31.37 -21.32
CA ALA A 548 -15.98 -30.46 -21.57
C ALA A 548 -15.52 -29.01 -21.75
N THR A 549 -14.61 -28.53 -20.89
CA THR A 549 -14.02 -27.19 -21.00
C THR A 549 -13.19 -27.05 -22.27
N LEU A 550 -12.30 -28.02 -22.53
CA LEU A 550 -11.41 -27.99 -23.69
C LEU A 550 -12.17 -28.14 -25.02
N SER A 551 -13.27 -28.91 -25.05
CA SER A 551 -14.10 -29.05 -26.25
C SER A 551 -14.71 -27.72 -26.68
N LYS A 552 -15.17 -26.91 -25.71
CA LYS A 552 -15.72 -25.58 -25.97
C LYS A 552 -14.66 -24.63 -26.51
N ILE A 553 -13.46 -24.65 -25.93
CA ILE A 553 -12.35 -23.75 -26.30
C ILE A 553 -11.81 -24.09 -27.69
N LEU A 554 -11.62 -25.38 -27.96
CA LEU A 554 -11.09 -25.85 -29.24
C LEU A 554 -12.15 -25.90 -30.34
N ASN A 555 -13.44 -25.80 -29.98
CA ASN A 555 -14.56 -26.08 -30.87
C ASN A 555 -14.42 -27.46 -31.55
N LYS A 556 -14.04 -28.47 -30.76
CA LYS A 556 -13.77 -29.86 -31.17
C LYS A 556 -14.23 -30.83 -30.09
N ASN A 557 -14.47 -32.09 -30.44
CA ASN A 557 -14.82 -33.14 -29.47
C ASN A 557 -13.58 -33.66 -28.74
N PHE A 558 -13.15 -32.97 -27.68
CA PHE A 558 -11.94 -33.34 -26.94
C PHE A 558 -12.10 -34.71 -26.25
N PRO A 559 -11.10 -35.62 -26.29
CA PRO A 559 -11.23 -36.95 -25.71
C PRO A 559 -11.40 -36.94 -24.20
N ASN A 560 -12.38 -37.70 -23.71
CA ASN A 560 -12.59 -37.95 -22.29
C ASN A 560 -11.43 -38.73 -21.67
N ASN A 561 -11.21 -38.57 -20.36
CA ASN A 561 -10.20 -39.29 -19.59
C ASN A 561 -8.76 -39.12 -20.12
N THR A 562 -8.46 -37.99 -20.74
CA THR A 562 -7.10 -37.66 -21.18
C THR A 562 -6.21 -37.38 -19.98
N SER A 563 -5.29 -38.28 -19.66
CA SER A 563 -4.40 -38.13 -18.51
C SER A 563 -3.15 -37.30 -18.83
N TYR A 564 -2.56 -36.71 -17.81
CA TYR A 564 -1.27 -36.03 -17.88
C TYR A 564 -0.43 -36.29 -16.61
N ASP A 565 0.89 -36.30 -16.77
CA ASP A 565 1.90 -36.41 -15.72
C ASP A 565 3.07 -35.49 -16.07
N LEU A 566 3.12 -34.33 -15.43
CA LEU A 566 4.12 -33.28 -15.63
C LEU A 566 5.15 -33.32 -14.50
N ASN A 567 6.42 -33.36 -14.86
CA ASN A 567 7.55 -33.25 -13.93
C ASN A 567 8.49 -32.17 -14.46
N THR A 568 8.83 -31.18 -13.63
CA THR A 568 9.65 -30.03 -14.02
C THR A 568 10.69 -29.73 -12.95
N LYS A 569 11.95 -29.60 -13.36
CA LYS A 569 13.05 -29.10 -12.53
C LYS A 569 13.43 -27.71 -13.00
N ILE A 570 13.70 -26.80 -12.07
CA ILE A 570 14.01 -25.40 -12.36
C ILE A 570 15.23 -24.99 -11.52
N ASN A 571 16.16 -24.29 -12.14
CA ASN A 571 17.29 -23.62 -11.53
C ASN A 571 17.21 -22.13 -11.84
N PHE A 572 16.99 -21.31 -10.82
CA PHE A 572 16.92 -19.87 -10.94
C PHE A 572 18.31 -19.26 -10.80
N LYS A 573 18.70 -18.42 -11.77
CA LYS A 573 19.92 -17.61 -11.71
C LYS A 573 19.62 -16.19 -12.18
N ASN A 574 19.62 -15.23 -11.25
CA ASN A 574 19.31 -13.82 -11.52
C ASN A 574 18.04 -13.64 -12.38
N ASN A 575 16.89 -14.13 -11.90
CA ASN A 575 15.59 -14.10 -12.59
C ASN A 575 15.48 -14.89 -13.91
N ILE A 576 16.52 -15.64 -14.29
CA ILE A 576 16.43 -16.60 -15.39
C ILE A 576 16.12 -17.97 -14.81
N ALA A 577 14.94 -18.51 -15.13
CA ALA A 577 14.54 -19.86 -14.77
C ALA A 577 15.04 -20.82 -15.85
N GLN A 578 16.15 -21.50 -15.59
CA GLN A 578 16.59 -22.63 -16.42
C GLN A 578 15.78 -23.85 -16.04
N PHE A 579 15.08 -24.47 -16.97
CA PHE A 579 14.16 -25.55 -16.67
C PHE A 579 14.39 -26.78 -17.54
N ASP A 580 13.98 -27.93 -17.02
CA ASP A 580 13.93 -29.22 -17.69
C ASP A 580 12.61 -29.89 -17.30
N SER A 581 11.73 -30.09 -18.29
CA SER A 581 10.36 -30.56 -18.12
C SER A 581 10.10 -31.80 -18.96
N VAL A 582 9.37 -32.75 -18.37
CA VAL A 582 8.82 -33.94 -19.03
C VAL A 582 7.31 -33.96 -18.80
N LEU A 583 6.53 -34.15 -19.85
CA LEU A 583 5.07 -34.29 -19.78
C LEU A 583 4.67 -35.58 -20.50
N ASN A 584 4.20 -36.57 -19.74
CA ASN A 584 3.60 -37.77 -20.31
C ASN A 584 2.09 -37.59 -20.37
N SER A 585 1.47 -37.95 -21.49
CA SER A 585 0.02 -37.85 -21.64
C SER A 585 -0.52 -39.02 -22.45
N SER A 586 -1.80 -39.36 -22.23
CA SER A 586 -2.44 -40.38 -23.06
C SER A 586 -2.49 -40.00 -24.56
N LEU A 587 -2.36 -38.71 -24.92
CA LEU A 587 -2.32 -38.21 -26.30
C LEU A 587 -0.91 -38.21 -26.91
N ALA A 588 0.08 -37.64 -26.22
CA ALA A 588 1.45 -37.50 -26.69
C ALA A 588 2.42 -37.27 -25.52
N ASP A 589 3.68 -37.71 -25.66
CA ASP A 589 4.71 -37.58 -24.63
C ASP A 589 5.73 -36.51 -25.02
N LEU A 590 5.81 -35.44 -24.26
CA LEU A 590 6.89 -34.46 -24.35
C LEU A 590 8.05 -34.97 -23.49
N THR A 591 8.90 -35.79 -24.08
CA THR A 591 10.00 -36.49 -23.39
C THR A 591 11.16 -35.57 -23.02
N LYS A 592 11.22 -34.38 -23.62
CA LYS A 592 12.15 -33.31 -23.27
C LYS A 592 11.51 -31.96 -23.58
N LEU A 593 11.57 -31.04 -22.63
CA LEU A 593 11.37 -29.61 -22.85
C LEU A 593 12.35 -28.87 -21.93
N GLN A 594 13.47 -28.44 -22.49
CA GLN A 594 14.59 -27.90 -21.73
C GLN A 594 14.97 -26.51 -22.26
N GLY A 595 15.13 -25.53 -21.38
CA GLY A 595 15.47 -24.18 -21.81
C GLY A 595 15.58 -23.17 -20.70
N SER A 596 15.37 -21.90 -21.07
CA SER A 596 15.40 -20.77 -20.15
C SER A 596 14.19 -19.89 -20.34
N PHE A 597 13.63 -19.42 -19.23
CA PHE A 597 12.61 -18.38 -19.19
C PHE A 597 13.14 -17.16 -18.43
N ASP A 598 13.29 -16.03 -19.11
CA ASP A 598 13.61 -14.74 -18.50
C ASP A 598 12.30 -14.15 -17.96
N ILE A 599 12.12 -14.21 -16.64
CA ILE A 599 10.88 -13.82 -15.96
C ILE A 599 10.61 -12.31 -16.15
N SER A 600 11.67 -11.50 -16.15
CA SER A 600 11.57 -10.04 -16.28
C SER A 600 11.20 -9.59 -17.70
N LYS A 601 11.61 -10.35 -18.73
CA LYS A 601 11.32 -10.04 -20.14
C LYS A 601 10.19 -10.86 -20.75
N MET A 602 9.65 -11.84 -20.02
CA MET A 602 8.70 -12.84 -20.52
C MET A 602 9.21 -13.54 -21.79
N LEU A 603 10.49 -13.91 -21.81
CA LEU A 603 11.15 -14.49 -22.98
C LEU A 603 11.47 -15.97 -22.75
N LEU A 604 10.93 -16.83 -23.61
CA LEU A 604 11.17 -18.28 -23.61
C LEU A 604 12.11 -18.65 -24.74
N ASN A 605 13.12 -19.48 -24.43
CA ASN A 605 13.86 -20.25 -25.42
C ASN A 605 14.04 -21.67 -24.89
N SER A 606 13.59 -22.67 -25.65
CA SER A 606 13.79 -24.07 -25.28
C SER A 606 13.91 -24.99 -26.48
N ASP A 607 14.55 -26.12 -26.24
CA ASP A 607 14.54 -27.27 -27.13
C ASP A 607 13.50 -28.28 -26.62
N PHE A 608 12.86 -29.01 -27.53
CA PHE A 608 11.87 -30.03 -27.18
C PHE A 608 12.05 -31.33 -27.98
N ASN A 609 11.61 -32.44 -27.38
CA ASN A 609 11.34 -33.71 -28.04
C ASN A 609 9.90 -34.15 -27.72
N LEU A 610 9.10 -34.36 -28.74
CA LEU A 610 7.70 -34.78 -28.66
C LEU A 610 7.53 -36.12 -29.37
N LYS A 611 6.96 -37.10 -28.67
CA LYS A 611 6.67 -38.43 -29.21
C LYS A 611 5.17 -38.64 -29.27
N ILE A 612 4.67 -39.04 -30.43
CA ILE A 612 3.27 -39.37 -30.65
C ILE A 612 3.22 -40.83 -31.07
N ASN A 613 2.83 -41.69 -30.13
CA ASN A 613 2.86 -43.15 -30.32
C ASN A 613 1.73 -43.68 -31.21
N ASP A 614 0.63 -42.93 -31.30
CA ASP A 614 -0.58 -43.32 -32.02
C ASP A 614 -1.37 -42.08 -32.46
N PHE A 615 -1.31 -41.74 -33.74
CA PHE A 615 -2.05 -40.62 -34.31
C PHE A 615 -3.57 -40.76 -34.21
N SER A 616 -4.12 -41.98 -34.05
CA SER A 616 -5.57 -42.16 -33.94
C SER A 616 -6.16 -41.40 -32.75
N LYS A 617 -5.37 -41.17 -31.71
CA LYS A 617 -5.73 -40.38 -30.53
C LYS A 617 -5.85 -38.89 -30.78
N LEU A 618 -5.30 -38.39 -31.90
CA LEU A 618 -5.34 -36.98 -32.30
C LEU A 618 -6.38 -36.69 -33.39
N GLY A 619 -7.12 -37.72 -33.84
CA GLY A 619 -8.10 -37.58 -34.92
C GLY A 619 -9.19 -36.54 -34.67
N PHE A 620 -9.53 -36.30 -33.39
CA PHE A 620 -10.49 -35.27 -32.97
C PHE A 620 -10.07 -33.84 -33.34
N LEU A 621 -8.78 -33.57 -33.56
CA LEU A 621 -8.30 -32.24 -33.97
C LEU A 621 -8.67 -31.93 -35.43
N LEU A 622 -8.70 -32.97 -36.27
CA LEU A 622 -8.92 -32.85 -37.72
C LEU A 622 -10.28 -33.39 -38.18
N ASP A 623 -11.10 -33.90 -37.26
CA ASP A 623 -12.35 -34.62 -37.54
C ASP A 623 -12.16 -35.78 -38.54
N ARG A 624 -11.04 -36.49 -38.41
CA ARG A 624 -10.61 -37.56 -39.33
C ARG A 624 -10.03 -38.74 -38.56
N LYS A 625 -10.07 -39.93 -39.14
CA LYS A 625 -9.29 -41.06 -38.63
C LYS A 625 -7.83 -40.80 -38.98
N LEU A 626 -6.93 -40.92 -38.02
CA LEU A 626 -5.50 -40.79 -38.28
C LEU A 626 -4.81 -42.08 -37.91
N LYS A 627 -3.72 -42.40 -38.61
CA LYS A 627 -2.93 -43.61 -38.39
C LYS A 627 -1.44 -43.29 -38.43
N GLY A 628 -0.67 -44.06 -37.67
CA GLY A 628 0.78 -43.93 -37.62
C GLY A 628 1.27 -43.32 -36.32
N LYS A 629 2.54 -42.97 -36.32
CA LYS A 629 3.29 -42.44 -35.17
C LYS A 629 4.42 -41.55 -35.69
N ALA A 630 4.88 -40.62 -34.86
CA ALA A 630 6.05 -39.82 -35.19
C ALA A 630 6.75 -39.31 -33.92
N GLU A 631 8.03 -39.01 -34.09
CA GLU A 631 8.83 -38.27 -33.12
C GLU A 631 9.22 -36.94 -33.75
N PHE A 632 9.10 -35.88 -32.98
CA PHE A 632 9.43 -34.52 -33.37
C PHE A 632 10.47 -33.97 -32.41
N ASN A 633 11.47 -33.28 -32.94
CA ASN A 633 12.41 -32.53 -32.14
C ASN A 633 12.59 -31.12 -32.69
N GLY A 634 12.97 -30.19 -31.84
CA GLY A 634 12.91 -28.81 -32.27
C GLY A 634 13.22 -27.78 -31.22
N LYS A 635 12.99 -26.52 -31.60
CA LYS A 635 13.10 -25.36 -30.74
C LYS A 635 11.76 -24.68 -30.64
N VAL A 636 11.41 -24.19 -29.45
CA VAL A 636 10.26 -23.31 -29.25
C VAL A 636 10.75 -22.05 -28.53
N GLY A 637 10.30 -20.92 -29.03
CA GLY A 637 10.61 -19.61 -28.46
C GLY A 637 9.34 -18.77 -28.35
N PHE A 638 9.29 -17.95 -27.31
CA PHE A 638 8.24 -16.96 -27.15
C PHE A 638 8.86 -15.59 -26.88
N ASN A 639 8.54 -14.64 -27.76
CA ASN A 639 8.85 -13.23 -27.61
C ASN A 639 7.73 -12.43 -28.28
N LYS A 640 6.68 -12.11 -27.51
CA LYS A 640 5.39 -11.55 -27.97
C LYS A 640 4.57 -12.46 -28.90
N SER A 641 5.24 -13.23 -29.75
CA SER A 641 4.69 -14.29 -30.59
C SER A 641 5.40 -15.62 -30.34
N LEU A 642 4.70 -16.72 -30.63
CA LEU A 642 5.25 -18.07 -30.59
C LEU A 642 6.00 -18.35 -31.88
N ASN A 643 7.22 -18.88 -31.75
CA ASN A 643 8.02 -19.33 -32.86
C ASN A 643 8.47 -20.77 -32.59
N PHE A 644 8.43 -21.63 -33.60
CA PHE A 644 8.95 -22.98 -33.46
C PHE A 644 9.69 -23.47 -34.70
N VAL A 645 10.71 -24.28 -34.47
CA VAL A 645 11.36 -25.10 -35.48
C VAL A 645 11.07 -26.54 -35.09
N VAL A 646 10.48 -27.31 -35.99
CA VAL A 646 10.06 -28.70 -35.75
C VAL A 646 10.67 -29.56 -36.84
N ASN A 647 11.37 -30.61 -36.46
CA ASN A 647 11.88 -31.62 -37.39
C ASN A 647 11.34 -32.99 -37.00
N SER A 648 11.19 -33.87 -37.98
CA SER A 648 10.91 -35.28 -37.74
C SER A 648 11.79 -36.14 -38.66
N PRO A 649 12.55 -37.11 -38.13
CA PRO A 649 13.37 -37.99 -38.95
C PRO A 649 12.54 -39.04 -39.71
N ASN A 650 11.29 -39.28 -39.29
CA ASN A 650 10.41 -40.29 -39.87
C ASN A 650 8.94 -39.90 -39.66
N LEU A 651 8.41 -39.05 -40.53
CA LEU A 651 7.00 -38.74 -40.64
C LEU A 651 6.48 -39.34 -41.94
N PHE A 652 5.68 -40.40 -41.84
CA PHE A 652 5.20 -41.18 -43.00
C PHE A 652 6.36 -41.63 -43.91
N GLU A 653 7.45 -42.13 -43.33
CA GLU A 653 8.69 -42.55 -44.00
C GLU A 653 9.54 -41.41 -44.59
N GLY A 654 9.09 -40.16 -44.50
CA GLY A 654 9.80 -38.97 -44.92
C GLY A 654 10.50 -38.23 -43.78
N LYS A 655 11.39 -37.30 -44.15
CA LYS A 655 12.06 -36.38 -43.20
C LYS A 655 11.42 -35.01 -43.26
N LEU A 656 10.81 -34.58 -42.16
CA LEU A 656 10.20 -33.25 -42.01
C LEU A 656 11.23 -32.24 -41.48
N GLN A 657 11.25 -31.06 -42.09
CA GLN A 657 11.78 -29.83 -41.51
C GLN A 657 10.70 -28.75 -41.60
N SER A 658 10.37 -28.10 -40.49
CA SER A 658 9.35 -27.07 -40.47
C SER A 658 9.72 -25.91 -39.56
N THR A 659 9.29 -24.73 -39.95
CA THR A 659 9.45 -23.50 -39.17
C THR A 659 8.12 -22.76 -39.13
N PHE A 660 7.76 -22.26 -37.96
CA PHE A 660 6.66 -21.34 -37.77
C PHE A 660 7.19 -20.04 -37.18
N LYS A 661 6.97 -18.95 -37.91
CA LYS A 661 7.37 -17.61 -37.50
C LYS A 661 6.40 -16.60 -38.09
N ASP A 662 5.97 -15.62 -37.29
CA ASP A 662 5.12 -14.51 -37.75
C ASP A 662 3.86 -14.97 -38.51
N ASN A 663 3.19 -16.01 -37.99
CA ASN A 663 2.02 -16.69 -38.58
C ASN A 663 2.27 -17.50 -39.87
N LEU A 664 3.51 -17.55 -40.37
CA LEU A 664 3.88 -18.34 -41.55
C LEU A 664 4.45 -19.69 -41.11
N LEU A 665 3.77 -20.77 -41.50
CA LEU A 665 4.24 -22.14 -41.42
C LEU A 665 4.94 -22.49 -42.73
N LEU A 666 6.21 -22.87 -42.67
CA LEU A 666 6.96 -23.49 -43.76
C LEU A 666 7.25 -24.94 -43.39
N ALA A 667 7.02 -25.87 -44.31
CA ALA A 667 7.27 -27.29 -44.09
C ALA A 667 7.86 -27.92 -45.35
N ASP A 668 8.95 -28.67 -45.18
CA ASP A 668 9.65 -29.42 -46.20
C ASP A 668 9.71 -30.88 -45.74
N LEU A 669 9.01 -31.77 -46.45
CA LEU A 669 8.91 -33.19 -46.15
C LEU A 669 9.50 -33.98 -47.31
N ASN A 670 10.74 -34.42 -47.14
CA ASN A 670 11.51 -35.08 -48.20
C ASN A 670 11.39 -36.60 -48.12
N GLY A 671 11.22 -37.25 -49.27
CA GLY A 671 11.16 -38.70 -49.42
C GLY A 671 9.98 -39.38 -48.72
N VAL A 672 8.85 -38.68 -48.55
CA VAL A 672 7.64 -39.24 -47.94
C VAL A 672 7.06 -40.35 -48.79
N ASP A 673 6.65 -41.46 -48.18
CA ASP A 673 5.87 -42.48 -48.90
C ASP A 673 4.40 -42.05 -48.99
N LEU A 674 3.91 -41.90 -50.22
CA LEU A 674 2.56 -41.37 -50.46
C LEU A 674 1.45 -42.33 -50.02
N SER A 675 1.72 -43.63 -49.97
CA SER A 675 0.75 -44.61 -49.44
C SER A 675 0.61 -44.45 -47.94
N SER A 676 1.74 -44.39 -47.23
CA SER A 676 1.81 -44.18 -45.78
C SER A 676 1.21 -42.83 -45.38
N LEU A 677 1.46 -41.77 -46.15
CA LEU A 677 0.83 -40.45 -45.95
C LEU A 677 -0.69 -40.51 -46.16
N ALA A 678 -1.15 -41.08 -47.29
CA ALA A 678 -2.57 -41.16 -47.60
C ALA A 678 -3.33 -41.97 -46.54
N GLN A 679 -2.83 -43.15 -46.18
CA GLN A 679 -3.43 -44.00 -45.14
C GLN A 679 -3.36 -43.34 -43.75
N GLY A 680 -2.29 -42.59 -43.48
CA GLY A 680 -2.07 -41.88 -42.23
C GLY A 680 -3.04 -40.72 -41.99
N LEU A 681 -3.47 -40.05 -43.06
CA LEU A 681 -4.38 -38.90 -43.04
C LEU A 681 -5.82 -39.24 -43.46
N ASP A 682 -6.13 -40.52 -43.67
CA ASP A 682 -7.43 -41.01 -44.15
C ASP A 682 -7.84 -40.40 -45.49
N PHE A 683 -6.86 -40.34 -46.40
CA PHE A 683 -7.05 -40.02 -47.81
C PHE A 683 -7.05 -41.28 -48.68
N MET A 684 -7.60 -41.16 -49.88
CA MET A 684 -7.61 -42.25 -50.85
C MET A 684 -6.19 -42.57 -51.33
N ASP A 685 -5.81 -43.83 -51.18
CA ASP A 685 -4.49 -44.34 -51.55
C ASP A 685 -4.45 -44.71 -53.04
N ILE A 686 -4.20 -43.71 -53.91
CA ILE A 686 -4.30 -43.82 -55.37
C ILE A 686 -2.94 -43.86 -56.11
N TYR A 687 -1.85 -43.63 -55.41
CA TYR A 687 -0.51 -43.51 -56.01
C TYR A 687 0.53 -44.20 -55.14
N GLN A 688 1.35 -45.03 -55.76
CA GLN A 688 2.48 -45.71 -55.15
C GLN A 688 3.77 -44.99 -55.54
N GLY A 689 4.49 -44.45 -54.57
CA GLY A 689 5.77 -43.80 -54.81
C GLY A 689 6.18 -42.88 -53.67
N LYS A 690 7.38 -42.33 -53.77
CA LYS A 690 7.89 -41.32 -52.85
C LYS A 690 7.78 -39.92 -53.45
N ALA A 691 7.68 -38.93 -52.58
CA ALA A 691 7.61 -37.54 -52.97
C ALA A 691 8.43 -36.62 -52.06
N ASP A 692 8.85 -35.48 -52.61
CA ASP A 692 9.31 -34.33 -51.86
C ASP A 692 8.19 -33.29 -51.83
N MET A 693 7.74 -32.91 -50.64
CA MET A 693 6.64 -31.97 -50.43
C MET A 693 7.15 -30.67 -49.81
N LYS A 694 6.81 -29.53 -50.41
CA LYS A 694 7.05 -28.20 -49.83
C LYS A 694 5.73 -27.49 -49.62
N ALA A 695 5.42 -27.17 -48.38
CA ALA A 695 4.22 -26.43 -47.99
C ALA A 695 4.58 -25.09 -47.33
N ASN A 696 3.87 -24.04 -47.71
CA ASN A 696 3.82 -22.79 -46.97
C ASN A 696 2.36 -22.45 -46.67
N TYR A 697 2.08 -21.98 -45.46
CA TYR A 697 0.72 -21.64 -45.04
C TYR A 697 0.75 -20.50 -44.03
N ASN A 698 0.01 -19.43 -44.30
CA ASN A 698 -0.17 -18.32 -43.39
C ASN A 698 -1.47 -18.52 -42.59
N LEU A 699 -1.33 -18.71 -41.27
CA LEU A 699 -2.47 -18.95 -40.38
C LEU A 699 -3.41 -17.75 -40.22
N LEU A 700 -2.91 -16.52 -40.44
CA LEU A 700 -3.71 -15.31 -40.30
C LEU A 700 -4.56 -15.05 -41.54
N SER A 701 -3.98 -15.19 -42.74
CA SER A 701 -4.72 -15.01 -43.99
C SER A 701 -5.48 -16.27 -44.43
N GLU A 702 -5.21 -17.41 -43.81
CA GLU A 702 -5.76 -18.72 -44.19
C GLU A 702 -5.41 -19.09 -45.64
N GLU A 703 -4.22 -18.70 -46.10
CA GLU A 703 -3.74 -18.90 -47.48
C GLU A 703 -2.40 -19.61 -47.51
N GLY A 704 -2.17 -20.45 -48.52
CA GLY A 704 -0.92 -21.19 -48.65
C GLY A 704 -0.75 -21.90 -49.99
N GLU A 705 0.43 -22.46 -50.18
CA GLU A 705 0.81 -23.23 -51.35
C GLU A 705 1.50 -24.53 -50.92
N VAL A 706 1.12 -25.65 -51.57
CA VAL A 706 1.76 -26.95 -51.43
C VAL A 706 2.26 -27.41 -52.78
N ASN A 707 3.54 -27.75 -52.88
CA ASN A 707 4.15 -28.36 -54.05
C ASN A 707 4.58 -29.78 -53.71
N LEU A 708 4.35 -30.71 -54.64
CA LEU A 708 4.68 -32.12 -54.52
C LEU A 708 5.45 -32.55 -55.77
N ASP A 709 6.71 -32.98 -55.61
CA ASP A 709 7.54 -33.57 -56.66
C ASP A 709 7.66 -35.07 -56.43
N MET A 710 7.20 -35.88 -57.38
CA MET A 710 7.14 -37.34 -57.33
C MET A 710 8.02 -37.90 -58.45
N LYS A 711 8.91 -38.83 -58.10
CA LYS A 711 9.81 -39.49 -59.06
C LYS A 711 9.58 -41.00 -59.02
N GLU A 712 9.50 -41.59 -60.21
CA GLU A 712 9.44 -43.04 -60.41
C GLU A 712 8.28 -43.73 -59.67
N GLY A 713 7.07 -43.16 -59.74
CA GLY A 713 5.87 -43.73 -59.09
C GLY A 713 4.87 -44.35 -60.08
N LYS A 714 3.87 -45.04 -59.54
CA LYS A 714 2.80 -45.72 -60.30
C LYS A 714 1.43 -45.38 -59.74
N LEU A 715 0.42 -45.35 -60.61
CA LEU A 715 -0.97 -45.31 -60.16
C LEU A 715 -1.37 -46.66 -59.56
N LYS A 716 -2.18 -46.64 -58.49
CA LYS A 716 -2.79 -47.85 -57.95
C LYS A 716 -4.09 -48.18 -58.67
N PRO A 717 -4.44 -49.48 -58.82
CA PRO A 717 -5.72 -49.89 -59.36
C PRO A 717 -6.90 -49.22 -58.63
N ASN A 718 -7.73 -48.51 -59.38
CA ASN A 718 -8.95 -47.88 -58.90
C ASN A 718 -10.02 -47.84 -60.01
N LEU A 719 -11.17 -47.25 -59.74
CA LEU A 719 -12.30 -47.20 -60.67
C LEU A 719 -11.97 -46.48 -61.99
N ILE A 720 -11.14 -45.42 -61.92
CA ILE A 720 -10.71 -44.64 -63.09
C ILE A 720 -9.71 -45.43 -63.91
N THR A 721 -8.69 -46.03 -63.28
CA THR A 721 -7.68 -46.82 -64.00
C THR A 721 -8.30 -48.08 -64.62
N ASN A 722 -9.27 -48.72 -63.94
CA ASN A 722 -10.03 -49.84 -64.48
C ASN A 722 -10.90 -49.45 -65.68
N ALA A 723 -11.56 -48.29 -65.62
CA ALA A 723 -12.33 -47.78 -66.76
C ALA A 723 -11.41 -47.50 -67.97
N LEU A 724 -10.25 -46.87 -67.74
CA LEU A 724 -9.24 -46.66 -68.77
C LEU A 724 -8.73 -47.97 -69.35
N LYS A 725 -8.51 -49.00 -68.51
CA LYS A 725 -8.12 -50.35 -68.95
C LYS A 725 -9.14 -50.99 -69.88
N ILE A 726 -10.43 -50.88 -69.58
CA ILE A 726 -11.50 -51.39 -70.45
C ILE A 726 -11.55 -50.63 -71.78
N LEU A 727 -11.39 -49.30 -71.75
CA LEU A 727 -11.50 -48.45 -72.95
C LEU A 727 -10.28 -48.53 -73.88
N THR A 728 -9.10 -48.81 -73.33
CA THR A 728 -7.82 -48.81 -74.07
C THR A 728 -7.20 -50.18 -74.25
N LEU A 729 -7.75 -51.19 -73.57
CA LEU A 729 -7.20 -52.55 -73.43
C LEU A 729 -5.80 -52.58 -72.79
N LYS A 730 -5.38 -51.50 -72.12
CA LYS A 730 -4.05 -51.34 -71.51
C LYS A 730 -4.16 -50.86 -70.08
N ASP A 731 -3.36 -51.45 -69.20
CA ASP A 731 -3.39 -51.09 -67.79
C ASP A 731 -2.44 -49.92 -67.51
N ILE A 732 -3.02 -48.75 -67.23
CA ILE A 732 -2.25 -47.54 -66.90
C ILE A 732 -1.55 -47.64 -65.53
N THR A 733 -1.87 -48.64 -64.70
CA THR A 733 -1.20 -48.86 -63.40
C THR A 733 0.19 -49.48 -63.56
N ASP A 734 0.50 -50.06 -64.72
CA ASP A 734 1.83 -50.63 -64.97
C ASP A 734 2.88 -49.55 -65.29
N ASP A 735 2.41 -48.37 -65.72
CA ASP A 735 3.25 -47.25 -66.13
C ASP A 735 4.01 -46.63 -64.95
N VAL A 736 5.31 -46.42 -65.14
CA VAL A 736 6.18 -45.68 -64.22
C VAL A 736 6.25 -44.22 -64.68
N TYR A 737 5.69 -43.34 -63.88
CA TYR A 737 5.76 -41.90 -64.10
C TYR A 737 7.13 -41.39 -63.64
N ARG A 738 8.01 -41.09 -64.60
CA ARG A 738 9.38 -40.60 -64.35
C ARG A 738 9.37 -39.21 -63.71
N THR A 739 8.43 -38.37 -64.12
CA THR A 739 8.21 -37.04 -63.54
C THR A 739 6.73 -36.84 -63.25
N ALA A 740 6.40 -36.51 -62.00
CA ALA A 740 5.05 -36.13 -61.62
C ALA A 740 5.10 -34.96 -60.62
N ASN A 741 4.45 -33.85 -60.97
CA ASN A 741 4.41 -32.65 -60.15
C ASN A 741 2.97 -32.28 -59.83
N ALA A 742 2.68 -31.97 -58.57
CA ALA A 742 1.40 -31.41 -58.15
C ALA A 742 1.61 -30.08 -57.43
N LYS A 743 0.71 -29.12 -57.67
CA LYS A 743 0.69 -27.84 -56.98
C LYS A 743 -0.73 -27.56 -56.48
N ALA A 744 -0.86 -27.23 -55.20
CA ALA A 744 -2.11 -26.86 -54.57
C ALA A 744 -2.03 -25.44 -54.00
N LEU A 745 -2.95 -24.57 -54.40
CA LEU A 745 -3.14 -23.24 -53.82
C LEU A 745 -4.34 -23.27 -52.89
N ILE A 746 -4.12 -22.97 -51.62
CA ILE A 746 -5.13 -23.03 -50.55
C ILE A 746 -5.58 -21.60 -50.23
N LYS A 747 -6.89 -21.40 -50.20
CA LYS A 747 -7.53 -20.18 -49.70
C LYS A 747 -8.77 -20.56 -48.91
N LYS A 748 -8.62 -20.60 -47.57
CA LYS A 748 -9.59 -21.17 -46.63
C LYS A 748 -9.96 -22.62 -47.01
N GLU A 749 -11.25 -22.91 -47.15
CA GLU A 749 -11.74 -24.21 -47.60
C GLU A 749 -11.54 -24.48 -49.11
N ASN A 750 -11.15 -23.49 -49.92
CA ASN A 750 -11.02 -23.67 -51.36
C ASN A 750 -9.58 -23.98 -51.74
N ILE A 751 -9.39 -25.06 -52.50
CA ILE A 751 -8.10 -25.55 -52.95
C ILE A 751 -8.12 -25.61 -54.48
N LYS A 752 -7.19 -24.90 -55.13
CA LYS A 752 -6.92 -25.07 -56.56
C LYS A 752 -5.76 -26.04 -56.76
N LEU A 753 -5.93 -27.04 -57.61
CA LEU A 753 -4.97 -28.12 -57.83
C LEU A 753 -4.54 -28.18 -59.29
N ASP A 754 -3.24 -28.21 -59.52
CA ASP A 754 -2.61 -28.58 -60.79
C ASP A 754 -1.84 -29.89 -60.60
N LEU A 755 -1.92 -30.80 -61.58
CA LEU A 755 -1.20 -32.07 -61.60
C LEU A 755 -0.66 -32.32 -63.01
N ASN A 756 0.61 -32.66 -63.13
CA ASN A 756 1.25 -33.03 -64.40
C ASN A 756 2.11 -34.26 -64.19
N MET A 757 1.78 -35.37 -64.86
CA MET A 757 2.46 -36.65 -64.75
C MET A 757 2.87 -37.15 -66.14
N GLN A 758 4.11 -37.60 -66.29
CA GLN A 758 4.68 -38.12 -67.53
C GLN A 758 5.32 -39.50 -67.31
N ALA A 759 4.91 -40.47 -68.12
CA ALA A 759 5.53 -41.78 -68.28
C ALA A 759 5.90 -42.01 -69.76
N ASP A 760 6.56 -43.13 -70.07
CA ASP A 760 7.04 -43.43 -71.43
C ASP A 760 5.90 -43.50 -72.47
N ARG A 761 4.71 -43.95 -72.03
CA ARG A 761 3.54 -44.15 -72.89
C ARG A 761 2.27 -43.46 -72.42
N SER A 762 2.30 -42.77 -71.28
CA SER A 762 1.14 -42.08 -70.73
C SER A 762 1.45 -40.71 -70.17
N TYR A 763 0.43 -39.87 -70.18
CA TYR A 763 0.46 -38.49 -69.72
C TYR A 763 -0.84 -38.17 -69.01
N ILE A 764 -0.78 -37.56 -67.83
CA ILE A 764 -1.96 -37.11 -67.09
C ILE A 764 -1.76 -35.65 -66.73
N LEU A 765 -2.74 -34.83 -67.11
CA LEU A 765 -2.77 -33.41 -66.78
C LEU A 765 -4.09 -33.03 -66.14
N VAL A 766 -4.04 -32.37 -64.99
CA VAL A 766 -5.14 -31.63 -64.38
C VAL A 766 -4.71 -30.17 -64.28
N GLN A 767 -5.51 -29.27 -64.85
CA GLN A 767 -5.26 -27.83 -64.81
C GLN A 767 -6.42 -27.11 -64.13
N SER A 768 -6.14 -26.33 -63.11
CA SER A 768 -7.14 -25.56 -62.35
C SER A 768 -8.26 -26.43 -61.77
N GLY A 769 -7.91 -27.61 -61.27
CA GLY A 769 -8.82 -28.42 -60.46
C GLY A 769 -9.28 -27.62 -59.23
N ALA A 770 -10.53 -27.79 -58.83
CA ALA A 770 -11.09 -27.14 -57.65
C ALA A 770 -11.55 -28.20 -56.65
N LEU A 771 -11.19 -28.02 -55.38
CA LEU A 771 -11.62 -28.84 -54.26
C LEU A 771 -12.06 -27.92 -53.12
N ASN A 772 -13.23 -28.19 -52.54
CA ASN A 772 -13.63 -27.60 -51.28
C ASN A 772 -13.34 -28.61 -50.16
N SER A 773 -12.37 -28.30 -49.29
CA SER A 773 -11.90 -29.21 -48.23
C SER A 773 -12.94 -29.47 -47.13
N LYS A 774 -13.98 -28.62 -47.03
CA LYS A 774 -15.07 -28.74 -46.06
C LYS A 774 -16.24 -29.55 -46.57
N SER A 775 -16.74 -29.29 -47.79
CA SER A 775 -17.85 -30.03 -48.39
C SER A 775 -17.42 -31.28 -49.14
N GLY A 776 -16.11 -31.44 -49.39
CA GLY A 776 -15.57 -32.48 -50.26
C GLY A 776 -15.90 -32.26 -51.74
N ALA A 777 -16.61 -31.20 -52.11
CA ALA A 777 -16.99 -30.93 -53.49
C ALA A 777 -15.74 -30.74 -54.35
N LEU A 778 -15.66 -31.47 -55.46
CA LEU A 778 -14.51 -31.41 -56.35
C LEU A 778 -14.93 -31.27 -57.81
N ASN A 779 -14.07 -30.60 -58.57
CA ASN A 779 -14.13 -30.50 -60.02
C ASN A 779 -12.69 -30.57 -60.55
N LEU A 780 -12.29 -31.72 -61.08
CA LEU A 780 -10.95 -31.99 -61.56
C LEU A 780 -11.01 -32.22 -63.08
N PRO A 781 -10.81 -31.19 -63.92
CA PRO A 781 -10.70 -31.37 -65.36
C PRO A 781 -9.40 -32.10 -65.69
N PHE A 782 -9.47 -33.17 -66.49
CA PHE A 782 -8.32 -33.98 -66.84
C PHE A 782 -8.13 -34.14 -68.36
N ASP A 783 -6.88 -34.24 -68.79
CA ASP A 783 -6.42 -34.64 -70.12
C ASP A 783 -5.44 -35.81 -69.93
N ILE A 784 -5.89 -37.03 -70.30
CA ILE A 784 -5.15 -38.28 -70.12
C ILE A 784 -4.81 -38.83 -71.49
N LYS A 785 -3.52 -38.97 -71.81
CA LYS A 785 -3.04 -39.67 -73.01
C LYS A 785 -2.45 -41.01 -72.63
N LEU A 786 -2.76 -42.03 -73.42
CA LEU A 786 -2.17 -43.38 -73.32
C LEU A 786 -1.93 -43.89 -74.73
N ASP A 787 -0.66 -43.99 -75.13
CA ASP A 787 -0.20 -44.19 -76.51
C ASP A 787 -0.88 -43.24 -77.52
N ARG A 788 -1.81 -43.77 -78.33
CA ARG A 788 -2.56 -43.03 -79.36
C ARG A 788 -3.94 -42.55 -78.88
N ALA A 789 -4.36 -42.94 -77.68
CA ALA A 789 -5.62 -42.52 -77.07
C ALA A 789 -5.44 -41.22 -76.28
N ASN A 790 -6.41 -40.32 -76.36
CA ASN A 790 -6.50 -39.10 -75.57
C ASN A 790 -7.93 -38.90 -75.03
N PHE A 791 -8.08 -39.04 -73.71
CA PHE A 791 -9.34 -38.83 -73.00
C PHE A 791 -9.33 -37.49 -72.29
N LYS A 792 -10.33 -36.66 -72.62
CA LYS A 792 -10.61 -35.42 -71.89
C LYS A 792 -11.88 -35.58 -71.09
N GLY A 793 -11.92 -35.03 -69.89
CA GLY A 793 -13.09 -35.12 -69.03
C GLY A 793 -12.97 -34.29 -67.77
N SER A 794 -13.88 -34.55 -66.83
CA SER A 794 -13.83 -33.97 -65.50
C SER A 794 -14.31 -34.98 -64.46
N ILE A 795 -13.63 -35.03 -63.32
CA ILE A 795 -14.14 -35.70 -62.12
C ILE A 795 -14.90 -34.65 -61.33
N THR A 796 -16.19 -34.88 -61.06
CA THR A 796 -17.09 -33.99 -60.33
C THR A 796 -17.71 -34.70 -59.13
N GLY A 797 -18.58 -34.05 -58.36
CA GLY A 797 -19.22 -34.66 -57.19
C GLY A 797 -18.45 -34.35 -55.91
N THR A 798 -18.26 -35.35 -55.05
CA THR A 798 -17.50 -35.19 -53.79
C THR A 798 -16.35 -36.19 -53.70
N THR A 799 -15.41 -35.98 -52.78
CA THR A 799 -14.25 -36.87 -52.58
C THR A 799 -14.65 -38.28 -52.15
N GLU A 800 -15.81 -38.42 -51.51
CA GLU A 800 -16.39 -39.71 -51.13
C GLU A 800 -17.20 -40.34 -52.28
N ASN A 801 -17.89 -39.53 -53.07
CA ASN A 801 -18.75 -39.96 -54.18
C ASN A 801 -18.35 -39.27 -55.49
N PRO A 802 -17.18 -39.60 -56.07
CA PRO A 802 -16.71 -38.98 -57.30
C PRO A 802 -17.52 -39.48 -58.51
N LYS A 803 -17.81 -38.58 -59.45
CA LYS A 803 -18.49 -38.84 -60.72
C LYS A 803 -17.59 -38.47 -61.88
N VAL A 804 -17.34 -39.41 -62.78
CA VAL A 804 -16.50 -39.20 -63.96
C VAL A 804 -17.38 -38.83 -65.15
N ASN A 805 -17.12 -37.69 -65.77
CA ASN A 805 -17.74 -37.26 -67.01
C ASN A 805 -16.69 -37.24 -68.12
N LEU A 806 -16.88 -38.03 -69.19
CA LEU A 806 -15.98 -38.06 -70.32
C LEU A 806 -16.49 -37.20 -71.48
N ASN A 807 -15.58 -36.49 -72.15
CA ASN A 807 -15.91 -35.78 -73.38
C ASN A 807 -16.11 -36.78 -74.52
N ALA A 808 -17.36 -36.91 -75.02
CA ALA A 808 -17.73 -37.86 -76.06
C ALA A 808 -16.87 -37.75 -77.33
N GLY A 809 -16.45 -36.54 -77.72
CA GLY A 809 -15.56 -36.32 -78.87
C GLY A 809 -14.16 -36.88 -78.65
N SER A 810 -13.60 -36.73 -77.45
CA SER A 810 -12.29 -37.29 -77.09
C SER A 810 -12.29 -38.83 -77.07
N VAL A 811 -13.38 -39.44 -76.57
CA VAL A 811 -13.56 -40.90 -76.55
C VAL A 811 -13.65 -41.46 -77.98
N LEU A 812 -14.46 -40.83 -78.85
CA LEU A 812 -14.63 -41.28 -80.24
C LEU A 812 -13.31 -41.20 -81.02
N ASN A 813 -12.57 -40.09 -80.87
CA ASN A 813 -11.27 -39.90 -81.50
C ASN A 813 -10.24 -40.92 -80.99
N SER A 814 -10.26 -41.23 -79.69
CA SER A 814 -9.37 -42.23 -79.10
C SER A 814 -9.64 -43.63 -79.63
N ILE A 815 -10.90 -44.05 -79.70
CA ILE A 815 -11.29 -45.36 -80.26
C ILE A 815 -10.86 -45.44 -81.74
N LYS A 816 -11.09 -44.38 -82.52
CA LYS A 816 -10.64 -44.30 -83.93
C LYS A 816 -9.12 -44.46 -84.07
N ASN A 817 -8.35 -43.85 -83.18
CA ASN A 817 -6.89 -43.89 -83.20
C ASN A 817 -6.30 -45.22 -82.72
N VAL A 818 -7.03 -45.95 -81.86
CA VAL A 818 -6.59 -47.25 -81.30
C VAL A 818 -6.99 -48.43 -82.20
N VAL A 819 -8.20 -48.41 -82.79
CA VAL A 819 -8.75 -49.56 -83.54
C VAL A 819 -8.47 -49.47 -85.05
N GLY A 820 -8.13 -48.29 -85.59
CA GLY A 820 -7.71 -48.14 -86.99
C GLY A 820 -8.85 -48.26 -88.01
N GLY A 821 -9.54 -47.15 -88.28
CA GLY A 821 -10.37 -46.95 -89.48
C GLY A 821 -11.84 -47.37 -89.38
N GLY A 822 -12.74 -46.41 -89.68
CA GLY A 822 -14.14 -46.62 -90.12
C GLY A 822 -15.16 -47.11 -89.09
N VAL A 823 -15.67 -46.23 -88.22
CA VAL A 823 -16.93 -46.48 -87.47
C VAL A 823 -18.03 -45.61 -88.08
N SER A 824 -19.10 -46.25 -88.55
CA SER A 824 -20.29 -45.65 -89.15
C SER A 824 -21.20 -44.95 -88.12
N ASP A 825 -22.11 -44.10 -88.62
CA ASP A 825 -22.94 -43.08 -87.93
C ASP A 825 -23.91 -43.53 -86.80
N GLY A 826 -23.64 -44.62 -86.10
CA GLY A 826 -24.42 -45.08 -84.94
C GLY A 826 -23.98 -44.55 -83.56
N ALA A 827 -23.03 -43.60 -83.48
CA ALA A 827 -22.22 -43.37 -82.27
C ALA A 827 -22.39 -42.02 -81.54
N LYS A 828 -23.59 -41.41 -81.55
CA LYS A 828 -23.88 -40.23 -80.69
C LYS A 828 -24.35 -40.57 -79.26
N ASN A 829 -24.56 -41.86 -78.95
CA ASN A 829 -25.07 -42.33 -77.64
C ASN A 829 -24.07 -43.17 -76.82
N THR A 830 -22.82 -43.33 -77.27
CA THR A 830 -21.79 -44.13 -76.58
C THR A 830 -21.18 -43.43 -75.37
N GLY A 831 -20.94 -42.10 -75.42
CA GLY A 831 -20.50 -41.32 -74.27
C GLY A 831 -21.46 -41.45 -73.08
N ASN A 832 -22.75 -41.15 -73.29
CA ASN A 832 -23.79 -41.35 -72.26
C ASN A 832 -23.94 -42.80 -71.78
N LYS A 833 -23.67 -43.82 -72.63
CA LYS A 833 -23.71 -45.24 -72.22
C LYS A 833 -22.48 -45.64 -71.42
N VAL A 834 -21.29 -45.12 -71.74
CA VAL A 834 -20.05 -45.32 -70.98
C VAL A 834 -20.13 -44.55 -69.66
N ASP A 835 -20.58 -43.30 -69.67
CA ASP A 835 -20.85 -42.52 -68.47
C ASP A 835 -21.90 -43.22 -67.60
N LYS A 836 -22.99 -43.74 -68.17
CA LYS A 836 -23.97 -44.55 -67.42
C LYS A 836 -23.38 -45.88 -66.94
N ALA A 837 -22.50 -46.55 -67.69
CA ALA A 837 -21.88 -47.80 -67.27
C ALA A 837 -20.87 -47.59 -66.14
N VAL A 838 -20.01 -46.58 -66.25
CA VAL A 838 -19.06 -46.14 -65.21
C VAL A 838 -19.83 -45.65 -63.99
N ASN A 839 -20.83 -44.78 -64.14
CA ASN A 839 -21.65 -44.29 -63.02
C ASN A 839 -22.54 -45.40 -62.40
N LYS A 840 -23.00 -46.39 -63.16
CA LYS A 840 -23.75 -47.54 -62.62
C LYS A 840 -22.85 -48.56 -61.92
N LEU A 841 -21.56 -48.61 -62.29
CA LEU A 841 -20.54 -49.36 -61.56
C LEU A 841 -20.18 -48.62 -60.25
N LEU A 842 -20.03 -47.29 -60.30
CA LEU A 842 -19.77 -46.43 -59.14
C LEU A 842 -20.91 -46.48 -58.11
N ASN A 843 -22.17 -46.34 -58.54
CA ASN A 843 -23.37 -46.40 -57.68
C ASN A 843 -23.67 -47.79 -57.07
N LYS A 844 -22.89 -48.83 -57.41
CA LYS A 844 -23.05 -50.19 -56.86
C LYS A 844 -22.05 -50.51 -55.75
N ILE A 845 -21.06 -49.64 -55.56
CA ILE A 845 -19.86 -49.88 -54.73
C ILE A 845 -19.74 -48.83 -53.62
N PHE A 846 -20.24 -47.62 -53.87
CA PHE A 846 -20.62 -46.64 -52.85
C PHE A 846 -22.12 -46.72 -52.62
#